data_AF-A0A964BQU9-F1
#
_entry.id   AF-A0A964BQU9-F1
#
_cell.length_a   1.000
_cell.length_b   1.000
_cell.length_c   1.000
_cell.angle_alpha   90.00
_cell.angle_beta   90.00
_cell.angle_gamma   90.00
#
_symmetry.space_group_name_H-M   'P 1'
#
loop_
_entity.id
_entity.type
_entity.pdbx_description
1 polymer ?
#
loop_
_entity_poly.entity_id
_entity_poly.type
_entity_poly.pdbx_seq_one_letter_code
_entity_poly.pdbx_strand_id
1 'polypeptide(L)'
;MLKNNRYATNRVIILLVGLLFLGYCLLTVLPWNPTGYKFDLDSSWATALHVAFANRIQFGRDFVYTYGPYGFLQVDLFFKETYGFTFSFRCLIAIAVWAGLFRIGRHCASRRDGSIFFLIPVLFFFPNDPIWMDFFQFTVITLPLVLYFYLGKGMTPSLVLTIMTVALASLVKSTYLVICIFFIGAIAIDEIGRLKRIPQVASVYLAFMWVFWGIAAQDFANIPKYVVNSLEIISGFSSTMGLGGSNSEIFLYALSTGIFFVLVAFLRWKKDRWWGILPSLSLAVLFFVTFKGAFTRHDAHALQAFFDIIPVVSIFTALEWSSISKTGWSIGKKLKFPAMLAWGMSLLLLSMMGATVLNRYLNYSYKDFGVKIVQEISRKIPQAAKVISGTANLAAISEQNKDYVRGENPLPAIAGSVDLYPNEIGSIFAYDFDYKPRPVFQSFSAYTSKLARLNVEHLRQADAAKNIFFDIRPIDQRLGSFEDGLSWPEMLTLYDITQTEGRYLLLQRSDRPRQYELETIGEKLATLGEWINLDDANSVWGEVKLKPNFWGKLAKTALRLPHLYLEVETANGNRTQYTMLTDVMSEGFLLSPILSNRWDFLEFAIPNWQQTLARKKVKKFRIIAPGNNSWFYPSTYQLQLSQLQFPRQDRSRITGWQEASNRIIPEALNGVIIRTAIDGENTAGWMAHAPNKLTIEVGKKQQNLSFSFGILPKGVDQSLQENAGDGVEFRIITLESKNRQKILFSRQLQPRTNPEDRGIHRATIDLSQIDTQKLILETISGKNSRWDWSYWSNITAGRW
;
A
#
# COMPACT_ATOMS: atom_id res chain seq x y z
N MET A 1 -51.30 -35.80 -11.28
CA MET A 1 -51.00 -35.10 -10.00
C MET A 1 -49.54 -35.23 -9.54
N LEU A 2 -48.92 -36.41 -9.47
CA LEU A 2 -47.54 -36.59 -8.95
C LEU A 2 -46.41 -35.84 -9.70
N LYS A 3 -46.50 -35.68 -11.03
CA LYS A 3 -45.55 -34.85 -11.81
C LYS A 3 -45.68 -33.36 -11.47
N ASN A 4 -46.90 -32.83 -11.38
CA ASN A 4 -47.15 -31.42 -11.02
C ASN A 4 -46.67 -31.08 -9.61
N ASN A 5 -46.82 -32.02 -8.66
CA ASN A 5 -46.29 -31.84 -7.30
C ASN A 5 -44.74 -31.78 -7.29
N ARG A 6 -44.05 -32.66 -8.02
CA ARG A 6 -42.56 -32.60 -8.12
C ARG A 6 -42.07 -31.30 -8.77
N TYR A 7 -42.77 -30.78 -9.77
CA TYR A 7 -42.43 -29.49 -10.39
C TYR A 7 -42.64 -28.31 -9.42
N ALA A 8 -43.72 -28.33 -8.62
CA ALA A 8 -43.97 -27.31 -7.60
C ALA A 8 -42.93 -27.36 -6.48
N THR A 9 -42.63 -28.55 -5.92
CA THR A 9 -41.61 -28.73 -4.88
C THR A 9 -40.22 -28.29 -5.34
N ASN A 10 -39.82 -28.60 -6.58
CA ASN A 10 -38.53 -28.16 -7.13
C ASN A 10 -38.45 -26.64 -7.29
N ARG A 11 -39.55 -25.96 -7.63
CA ARG A 11 -39.58 -24.50 -7.72
C ARG A 11 -39.41 -23.84 -6.35
N VAL A 12 -40.07 -24.36 -5.31
CA VAL A 12 -39.94 -23.87 -3.94
C VAL A 12 -38.52 -24.04 -3.43
N ILE A 13 -37.89 -25.21 -3.63
CA ILE A 13 -36.50 -25.45 -3.23
C ILE A 13 -35.54 -24.48 -3.93
N ILE A 14 -35.67 -24.28 -5.24
CA ILE A 14 -34.82 -23.34 -5.99
C ILE A 14 -34.98 -21.91 -5.47
N LEU A 15 -36.20 -21.50 -5.13
CA LEU A 15 -36.47 -20.18 -4.60
C LEU A 15 -35.86 -20.00 -3.20
N LEU A 16 -36.01 -20.99 -2.30
CA LEU A 16 -35.42 -20.97 -0.96
C LEU A 16 -33.88 -20.92 -1.03
N VAL A 17 -33.26 -21.76 -1.85
CA VAL A 17 -31.80 -21.74 -2.07
C VAL A 17 -31.36 -20.39 -2.63
N GLY A 18 -32.12 -19.83 -3.57
CA GLY A 18 -31.86 -18.49 -4.12
C GLY A 18 -31.91 -17.40 -3.06
N LEU A 19 -32.93 -17.40 -2.19
CA LEU A 19 -33.08 -16.42 -1.11
C LEU A 19 -32.00 -16.56 -0.03
N LEU A 20 -31.67 -17.79 0.38
CA LEU A 20 -30.60 -18.04 1.34
C LEU A 20 -29.25 -17.57 0.78
N PHE A 21 -28.98 -17.82 -0.50
CA PHE A 21 -27.76 -17.34 -1.14
C PHE A 21 -27.73 -15.81 -1.26
N LEU A 22 -28.86 -15.16 -1.55
CA LEU A 22 -28.95 -13.70 -1.52
C LEU A 22 -28.64 -13.15 -0.12
N GLY A 23 -29.24 -13.74 0.92
CA GLY A 23 -28.96 -13.39 2.31
C GLY A 23 -27.47 -13.55 2.66
N TYR A 24 -26.83 -14.61 2.17
CA TYR A 24 -25.40 -14.82 2.31
C TYR A 24 -24.56 -13.73 1.61
N CYS A 25 -24.89 -13.37 0.37
CA CYS A 25 -24.21 -12.29 -0.36
C CYS A 25 -24.37 -10.95 0.37
N LEU A 26 -25.57 -10.62 0.85
CA LEU A 26 -25.82 -9.39 1.60
C LEU A 26 -25.07 -9.38 2.94
N LEU A 27 -25.05 -10.50 3.66
CA LEU A 27 -24.35 -10.63 4.93
C LEU A 27 -22.83 -10.44 4.78
N THR A 28 -22.24 -10.93 3.70
CA THR A 28 -20.78 -10.92 3.53
C THR A 28 -20.26 -9.64 2.88
N VAL A 29 -20.96 -9.13 1.85
CA VAL A 29 -20.51 -7.98 1.05
C VAL A 29 -20.79 -6.64 1.73
N LEU A 30 -21.88 -6.51 2.49
CA LEU A 30 -22.23 -5.24 3.14
C LEU A 30 -21.33 -4.94 4.36
N PRO A 31 -21.05 -3.65 4.65
CA PRO A 31 -20.14 -3.22 5.71
C PRO A 31 -20.85 -3.21 7.08
N TRP A 32 -21.17 -4.38 7.62
CA TRP A 32 -21.93 -4.51 8.88
C TRP A 32 -21.13 -4.13 10.14
N ASN A 33 -19.80 -4.19 10.08
CA ASN A 33 -18.92 -3.93 11.22
C ASN A 33 -17.80 -2.95 10.84
N PRO A 34 -18.15 -1.71 10.45
CA PRO A 34 -17.16 -0.75 9.99
C PRO A 34 -16.33 -0.21 11.17
N THR A 35 -15.09 0.16 10.88
CA THR A 35 -14.20 0.91 11.79
C THR A 35 -14.24 2.41 11.46
N GLY A 36 -13.57 3.27 12.24
CA GLY A 36 -13.52 4.71 11.97
C GLY A 36 -12.23 5.17 11.27
N TYR A 37 -11.83 6.41 11.55
CA TYR A 37 -10.63 7.05 11.01
C TYR A 37 -9.35 6.26 11.35
N LYS A 38 -8.42 6.19 10.39
CA LYS A 38 -7.09 5.59 10.55
C LYS A 38 -6.02 6.47 9.90
N PHE A 39 -4.77 6.40 10.37
CA PHE A 39 -3.73 7.40 10.09
C PHE A 39 -2.30 6.89 9.87
N ASP A 40 -2.10 5.58 9.71
CA ASP A 40 -0.77 5.03 9.42
C ASP A 40 -0.48 4.99 7.91
N LEU A 41 0.72 4.51 7.54
CA LEU A 41 1.16 4.36 6.15
C LEU A 41 0.20 3.51 5.31
N ASP A 42 -0.30 2.41 5.89
CA ASP A 42 -1.09 1.38 5.22
C ASP A 42 -2.59 1.65 5.25
N SER A 43 -3.06 2.61 6.05
CA SER A 43 -4.48 2.91 6.23
C SER A 43 -4.91 4.33 5.87
N SER A 44 -3.99 5.30 5.82
CA SER A 44 -4.33 6.70 5.53
C SER A 44 -4.99 6.90 4.16
N TRP A 45 -4.57 6.13 3.15
CA TRP A 45 -5.17 6.18 1.81
C TRP A 45 -6.66 5.82 1.82
N ALA A 46 -7.06 4.89 2.70
CA ALA A 46 -8.44 4.44 2.82
C ALA A 46 -9.33 5.59 3.29
N THR A 47 -8.89 6.31 4.34
CA THR A 47 -9.55 7.51 4.83
C THR A 47 -9.60 8.60 3.75
N ALA A 48 -8.50 8.82 3.03
CA ALA A 48 -8.39 9.83 1.99
C ALA A 48 -9.40 9.65 0.86
N LEU A 49 -9.68 8.39 0.48
CA LEU A 49 -10.68 8.10 -0.56
C LEU A 49 -12.11 8.49 -0.14
N HIS A 50 -12.46 8.29 1.13
CA HIS A 50 -13.76 8.74 1.67
C HIS A 50 -13.85 10.27 1.64
N VAL A 51 -12.81 10.96 2.10
CA VAL A 51 -12.76 12.43 2.12
C VAL A 51 -12.76 13.01 0.71
N ALA A 52 -12.00 12.42 -0.22
CA ALA A 52 -11.96 12.87 -1.62
C ALA A 52 -13.33 12.78 -2.30
N PHE A 53 -14.07 11.69 -2.08
CA PHE A 53 -15.43 11.55 -2.59
C PHE A 53 -16.40 12.55 -1.93
N ALA A 54 -16.36 12.67 -0.60
CA ALA A 54 -17.24 13.57 0.15
C ALA A 54 -17.04 15.04 -0.25
N ASN A 55 -15.78 15.46 -0.42
CA ASN A 55 -15.41 16.83 -0.79
C ASN A 55 -15.41 17.06 -2.31
N ARG A 56 -15.84 16.09 -3.12
CA ARG A 56 -15.94 16.19 -4.59
C ARG A 56 -14.60 16.56 -5.26
N ILE A 57 -13.50 16.06 -4.70
CA ILE A 57 -12.16 16.25 -5.25
C ILE A 57 -12.10 15.60 -6.63
N GLN A 58 -11.46 16.26 -7.59
CA GLN A 58 -11.46 15.81 -8.97
C GLN A 58 -10.36 14.76 -9.23
N PHE A 59 -10.77 13.51 -9.39
CA PHE A 59 -9.89 12.38 -9.67
C PHE A 59 -9.24 12.53 -11.05
N GLY A 60 -7.96 12.18 -11.12
CA GLY A 60 -7.13 12.34 -12.30
C GLY A 60 -6.51 13.72 -12.46
N ARG A 61 -7.05 14.77 -11.81
CA ARG A 61 -6.52 16.14 -11.84
C ARG A 61 -5.94 16.54 -10.48
N ASP A 62 -6.79 16.56 -9.46
CA ASP A 62 -6.46 17.02 -8.10
C ASP A 62 -6.20 15.83 -7.16
N PHE A 63 -6.58 14.61 -7.57
CA PHE A 63 -6.32 13.36 -6.84
C PHE A 63 -5.90 12.25 -7.80
N VAL A 64 -4.64 11.83 -7.74
CA VAL A 64 -4.01 10.84 -8.61
C VAL A 64 -3.49 9.69 -7.75
N TYR A 65 -4.15 8.54 -7.84
CA TYR A 65 -3.82 7.36 -7.06
C TYR A 65 -4.19 6.07 -7.80
N THR A 66 -3.82 4.91 -7.25
CA THR A 66 -4.15 3.59 -7.82
C THR A 66 -5.66 3.34 -7.85
N TYR A 67 -6.39 3.91 -6.89
CA TYR A 67 -7.85 3.85 -6.77
C TYR A 67 -8.52 5.10 -7.35
N GLY A 68 -9.72 4.91 -7.88
CA GLY A 68 -10.58 5.96 -8.44
C GLY A 68 -11.63 6.48 -7.46
N PRO A 69 -12.64 7.24 -7.94
CA PRO A 69 -13.67 7.86 -7.10
C PRO A 69 -14.43 6.90 -6.18
N TYR A 70 -14.56 5.63 -6.58
CA TYR A 70 -15.24 4.60 -5.79
C TYR A 70 -14.28 3.69 -5.02
N GLY A 71 -12.99 4.05 -4.94
CA GLY A 71 -11.98 3.30 -4.22
C GLY A 71 -12.34 2.99 -2.77
N PHE A 72 -13.07 3.89 -2.10
CA PHE A 72 -13.53 3.73 -0.72
C PHE A 72 -14.46 2.51 -0.53
N LEU A 73 -15.05 1.96 -1.60
CA LEU A 73 -15.84 0.73 -1.53
C LEU A 73 -15.01 -0.49 -1.11
N GLN A 74 -13.67 -0.42 -1.16
CA GLN A 74 -12.76 -1.51 -0.85
C GLN A 74 -12.51 -1.70 0.66
N VAL A 75 -12.91 -0.73 1.48
CA VAL A 75 -12.61 -0.70 2.91
C VAL A 75 -13.87 -0.59 3.76
N ASP A 76 -13.82 -1.16 4.96
CA ASP A 76 -14.94 -1.12 5.91
C ASP A 76 -14.73 0.02 6.91
N LEU A 77 -14.78 1.25 6.41
CA LEU A 77 -14.74 2.46 7.23
C LEU A 77 -16.12 3.14 7.28
N PHE A 78 -16.45 3.70 8.44
CA PHE A 78 -17.65 4.49 8.68
C PHE A 78 -17.32 5.97 8.61
N PHE A 79 -17.80 6.59 7.53
CA PHE A 79 -17.80 8.03 7.29
C PHE A 79 -19.24 8.43 7.01
N LYS A 80 -19.79 9.36 7.78
CA LYS A 80 -21.21 9.73 7.71
C LYS A 80 -21.64 10.12 6.29
N GLU A 81 -20.77 10.80 5.57
CA GLU A 81 -20.97 11.37 4.23
C GLU A 81 -21.01 10.29 3.14
N THR A 82 -20.35 9.15 3.36
CA THR A 82 -20.13 8.13 2.32
C THR A 82 -20.72 6.77 2.66
N TYR A 83 -21.05 6.50 3.94
CA TYR A 83 -21.53 5.19 4.37
C TYR A 83 -22.82 4.75 3.66
N GLY A 84 -23.73 5.69 3.38
CA GLY A 84 -24.93 5.41 2.57
C GLY A 84 -24.61 4.97 1.14
N PHE A 85 -23.59 5.60 0.52
CA PHE A 85 -23.08 5.17 -0.79
C PHE A 85 -22.39 3.81 -0.71
N THR A 86 -21.54 3.59 0.30
CA THR A 86 -20.87 2.30 0.54
C THR A 86 -21.90 1.18 0.65
N PHE A 87 -22.93 1.37 1.47
CA PHE A 87 -24.00 0.41 1.66
C PHE A 87 -24.78 0.16 0.36
N SER A 88 -25.20 1.21 -0.34
CA SER A 88 -26.00 1.12 -1.57
C SER A 88 -25.26 0.42 -2.71
N PHE A 89 -24.01 0.81 -2.96
CA PHE A 89 -23.21 0.21 -4.04
C PHE A 89 -22.75 -1.21 -3.71
N ARG A 90 -22.44 -1.51 -2.45
CA ARG A 90 -22.16 -2.90 -2.05
C ARG A 90 -23.40 -3.78 -2.08
N CYS A 91 -24.59 -3.23 -1.83
CA CYS A 91 -25.86 -3.93 -2.06
C CYS A 91 -26.04 -4.27 -3.55
N LEU A 92 -25.78 -3.31 -4.45
CA LEU A 92 -25.77 -3.55 -5.90
C LEU A 92 -24.77 -4.67 -6.28
N ILE A 93 -23.56 -4.64 -5.74
CA ILE A 93 -22.55 -5.70 -5.95
C ILE A 93 -23.07 -7.05 -5.46
N ALA A 94 -23.61 -7.12 -4.25
CA ALA A 94 -24.16 -8.35 -3.67
C ALA A 94 -25.28 -8.95 -4.54
N ILE A 95 -26.22 -8.11 -4.99
CA ILE A 95 -27.34 -8.53 -5.85
C ILE A 95 -26.84 -8.99 -7.22
N ALA A 96 -25.89 -8.29 -7.84
CA ALA A 96 -25.34 -8.68 -9.13
C ALA A 96 -24.59 -10.01 -9.06
N VAL A 97 -23.76 -10.20 -8.02
CA VAL A 97 -23.04 -11.46 -7.80
C VAL A 97 -24.02 -12.60 -7.52
N TRP A 98 -25.01 -12.37 -6.67
CA TRP A 98 -26.09 -13.33 -6.44
C TRP A 98 -26.76 -13.71 -7.76
N ALA A 99 -27.21 -12.73 -8.55
CA ALA A 99 -27.92 -12.98 -9.81
C ALA A 99 -27.05 -13.76 -10.82
N GLY A 100 -25.77 -13.41 -10.94
CA GLY A 100 -24.81 -14.07 -11.83
C GLY A 100 -24.50 -15.50 -11.39
N LEU A 101 -24.04 -15.69 -10.14
CA LEU A 101 -23.68 -16.99 -9.60
C LEU A 101 -24.89 -17.92 -9.45
N PHE A 102 -26.07 -17.41 -9.09
CA PHE A 102 -27.29 -18.21 -9.02
C PHE A 102 -27.71 -18.72 -10.40
N ARG A 103 -27.56 -17.90 -11.45
CA ARG A 103 -27.82 -18.33 -12.82
C ARG A 103 -26.82 -19.40 -13.29
N ILE A 104 -25.53 -19.23 -12.96
CA ILE A 104 -24.49 -20.25 -13.21
C ILE A 104 -24.81 -21.54 -12.46
N GLY A 105 -25.14 -21.45 -11.17
CA GLY A 105 -25.51 -22.60 -10.33
C GLY A 105 -26.72 -23.33 -10.86
N ARG A 106 -27.78 -22.62 -11.28
CA ARG A 106 -28.95 -23.22 -11.94
C ARG A 106 -28.59 -23.94 -13.25
N HIS A 107 -27.73 -23.34 -14.07
CA HIS A 107 -27.24 -23.96 -15.30
C HIS A 107 -26.48 -25.26 -14.99
N CYS A 108 -25.55 -25.23 -14.03
CA CYS A 108 -24.80 -26.40 -13.59
C CYS A 108 -25.71 -27.50 -12.99
N ALA A 109 -26.63 -27.13 -12.10
CA ALA A 109 -27.60 -28.06 -11.51
C ALA A 109 -28.46 -28.75 -12.57
N SER A 110 -28.86 -28.02 -13.62
CA SER A 110 -29.70 -28.59 -14.68
C SER A 110 -29.01 -29.71 -15.48
N ARG A 111 -27.67 -29.74 -15.52
CA ARG A 111 -26.89 -30.78 -16.21
C ARG A 111 -26.81 -32.11 -15.47
N ARG A 112 -27.04 -32.12 -14.15
CA ARG A 112 -26.99 -33.32 -13.29
C ARG A 112 -25.67 -34.12 -13.39
N ASP A 113 -24.57 -33.46 -13.72
CA ASP A 113 -23.23 -34.06 -13.91
C ASP A 113 -22.28 -33.79 -12.74
N GLY A 114 -22.80 -33.28 -11.61
CA GLY A 114 -22.01 -32.90 -10.43
C GLY A 114 -21.31 -31.54 -10.55
N SER A 115 -21.40 -30.84 -11.70
CA SER A 115 -20.67 -29.59 -11.93
C SER A 115 -20.96 -28.47 -10.93
N ILE A 116 -22.14 -28.48 -10.28
CA ILE A 116 -22.51 -27.50 -9.26
C ILE A 116 -21.58 -27.53 -8.04
N PHE A 117 -20.98 -28.68 -7.69
CA PHE A 117 -20.12 -28.81 -6.52
C PHE A 117 -18.82 -28.01 -6.66
N PHE A 118 -18.35 -27.75 -7.89
CA PHE A 118 -17.19 -26.90 -8.13
C PHE A 118 -17.43 -25.42 -7.81
N LEU A 119 -18.68 -25.01 -7.56
CA LEU A 119 -19.01 -23.65 -7.11
C LEU A 119 -18.94 -23.49 -5.59
N ILE A 120 -18.85 -24.58 -4.81
CA ILE A 120 -18.75 -24.50 -3.34
C ILE A 120 -17.55 -23.66 -2.90
N PRO A 121 -16.33 -23.84 -3.46
CA PRO A 121 -15.19 -23.01 -3.08
C PRO A 121 -15.46 -21.51 -3.23
N VAL A 122 -16.21 -21.07 -4.24
CA VAL A 122 -16.52 -19.63 -4.46
C VAL A 122 -17.15 -19.00 -3.21
N LEU A 123 -17.97 -19.76 -2.46
CA LEU A 123 -18.62 -19.25 -1.25
C LEU A 123 -17.60 -18.89 -0.16
N PHE A 124 -16.49 -19.61 -0.05
CA PHE A 124 -15.47 -19.33 0.96
C PHE A 124 -14.63 -18.07 0.67
N PHE A 125 -14.79 -17.47 -0.52
CA PHE A 125 -13.98 -16.34 -1.00
C PHE A 125 -14.78 -15.03 -1.10
N PHE A 126 -15.97 -14.99 -0.48
CA PHE A 126 -16.68 -13.75 -0.24
C PHE A 126 -15.94 -12.89 0.80
N PRO A 127 -16.08 -11.55 0.72
CA PRO A 127 -15.27 -10.64 1.52
C PRO A 127 -15.56 -10.78 3.02
N ASN A 128 -14.53 -11.01 3.81
CA ASN A 128 -14.54 -11.20 5.27
C ASN A 128 -13.19 -10.70 5.84
N ASP A 129 -12.99 -10.68 7.17
CA ASP A 129 -11.73 -10.17 7.75
C ASP A 129 -10.44 -10.80 7.17
N PRO A 130 -10.39 -12.13 6.83
CA PRO A 130 -9.22 -12.67 6.13
C PRO A 130 -9.23 -12.49 4.60
N ILE A 131 -10.31 -11.95 4.01
CA ILE A 131 -10.50 -11.81 2.56
C ILE A 131 -11.01 -10.40 2.25
N TRP A 132 -10.11 -9.52 1.83
CA TRP A 132 -10.47 -8.15 1.51
C TRP A 132 -11.37 -8.07 0.27
N MET A 133 -12.15 -6.99 0.18
CA MET A 133 -13.02 -6.72 -0.97
C MET A 133 -12.25 -6.72 -2.30
N ASP A 134 -10.96 -6.37 -2.26
CA ASP A 134 -10.11 -6.21 -3.45
C ASP A 134 -9.97 -7.53 -4.22
N PHE A 135 -9.91 -8.65 -3.50
CA PHE A 135 -9.80 -9.98 -4.09
C PHE A 135 -11.13 -10.44 -4.68
N PHE A 136 -12.22 -10.19 -3.95
CA PHE A 136 -13.56 -10.57 -4.39
C PHE A 136 -13.96 -9.88 -5.70
N GLN A 137 -13.45 -8.68 -5.97
CA GLN A 137 -13.76 -7.92 -7.17
C GLN A 137 -13.36 -8.65 -8.48
N PHE A 138 -12.32 -9.48 -8.47
CA PHE A 138 -11.95 -10.30 -9.64
C PHE A 138 -13.04 -11.30 -10.01
N THR A 139 -13.74 -11.85 -9.02
CA THR A 139 -14.91 -12.71 -9.23
C THR A 139 -16.03 -11.91 -9.89
N VAL A 140 -16.35 -10.72 -9.38
CA VAL A 140 -17.38 -9.82 -9.92
C VAL A 140 -17.10 -9.49 -11.38
N ILE A 141 -15.85 -9.11 -11.70
CA ILE A 141 -15.40 -8.73 -13.06
C ILE A 141 -15.50 -9.89 -14.05
N THR A 142 -15.36 -11.13 -13.57
CA THR A 142 -15.43 -12.34 -14.40
C THR A 142 -16.86 -12.70 -14.80
N LEU A 143 -17.87 -12.33 -14.01
CA LEU A 143 -19.26 -12.75 -14.23
C LEU A 143 -19.85 -12.35 -15.60
N PRO A 144 -19.77 -11.09 -16.10
CA PRO A 144 -20.39 -10.76 -17.39
C PRO A 144 -19.75 -11.52 -18.56
N LEU A 145 -18.43 -11.71 -18.54
CA LEU A 145 -17.70 -12.51 -19.53
C LEU A 145 -18.24 -13.94 -19.58
N VAL A 146 -18.33 -14.57 -18.42
CA VAL A 146 -18.78 -15.96 -18.29
C VAL A 146 -20.26 -16.10 -18.65
N LEU A 147 -21.12 -15.23 -18.14
CA LEU A 147 -22.56 -15.25 -18.46
C LEU A 147 -22.80 -15.12 -19.97
N TYR A 148 -22.05 -14.24 -20.65
CA TYR A 148 -22.16 -14.02 -22.09
C TYR A 148 -21.66 -15.23 -22.91
N PHE A 149 -20.42 -15.69 -22.69
CA PHE A 149 -19.81 -16.73 -23.52
C PHE A 149 -20.28 -18.16 -23.22
N TYR A 150 -20.74 -18.43 -21.99
CA TYR A 150 -21.07 -19.79 -21.55
C TYR A 150 -22.56 -20.06 -21.41
N LEU A 151 -23.35 -19.07 -20.99
CA LEU A 151 -24.78 -19.26 -20.72
C LEU A 151 -25.68 -18.70 -21.82
N GLY A 152 -25.30 -17.58 -22.44
CA GLY A 152 -26.02 -17.06 -23.60
C GLY A 152 -25.73 -15.59 -23.87
N LYS A 153 -25.80 -15.23 -25.15
CA LYS A 153 -25.41 -13.91 -25.68
C LYS A 153 -26.55 -12.88 -25.67
N GLY A 154 -27.65 -13.15 -24.97
CA GLY A 154 -28.78 -12.22 -24.84
C GLY A 154 -28.63 -11.28 -23.64
N MET A 155 -29.19 -10.07 -23.74
CA MET A 155 -29.23 -9.09 -22.64
C MET A 155 -30.25 -9.49 -21.57
N THR A 156 -29.84 -10.41 -20.70
CA THR A 156 -30.62 -10.83 -19.54
C THR A 156 -30.44 -9.88 -18.34
N PRO A 157 -31.40 -9.80 -17.40
CA PRO A 157 -31.25 -8.96 -16.20
C PRO A 157 -29.97 -9.25 -15.39
N SER A 158 -29.60 -10.53 -15.22
CA SER A 158 -28.37 -10.89 -14.51
C SER A 158 -27.11 -10.36 -15.19
N LEU A 159 -27.08 -10.35 -16.53
CA LEU A 159 -25.97 -9.82 -17.32
C LEU A 159 -25.90 -8.29 -17.22
N VAL A 160 -27.04 -7.60 -17.29
CA VAL A 160 -27.10 -6.14 -17.11
C VAL A 160 -26.59 -5.74 -15.72
N LEU A 161 -27.05 -6.42 -14.67
CA LEU A 161 -26.59 -6.18 -13.30
C LEU A 161 -25.07 -6.38 -13.16
N THR A 162 -24.51 -7.43 -13.76
CA THR A 162 -23.06 -7.65 -13.68
C THR A 162 -22.27 -6.64 -14.52
N ILE A 163 -22.79 -6.20 -15.67
CA ILE A 163 -22.19 -5.10 -16.45
C ILE A 163 -22.17 -3.80 -15.64
N MET A 164 -23.26 -3.47 -14.94
CA MET A 164 -23.33 -2.30 -14.04
C MET A 164 -22.22 -2.36 -12.99
N THR A 165 -22.03 -3.50 -12.33
CA THR A 165 -20.98 -3.63 -11.31
C THR A 165 -19.57 -3.60 -11.86
N VAL A 166 -19.37 -4.01 -13.12
CA VAL A 166 -18.07 -3.94 -13.81
C VAL A 166 -17.75 -2.51 -14.26
N ALA A 167 -18.75 -1.73 -14.67
CA ALA A 167 -18.62 -0.29 -14.85
C ALA A 167 -18.22 0.39 -13.53
N LEU A 168 -18.91 0.08 -12.43
CA LEU A 168 -18.52 0.57 -11.11
C LEU A 168 -17.08 0.17 -10.74
N ALA A 169 -16.71 -1.11 -10.91
CA ALA A 169 -15.37 -1.64 -10.61
C ALA A 169 -14.25 -0.87 -11.36
N SER A 170 -14.53 -0.45 -12.60
CA SER A 170 -13.60 0.31 -13.42
C SER A 170 -13.27 1.70 -12.84
N LEU A 171 -14.16 2.25 -12.01
CA LEU A 171 -13.95 3.51 -11.27
C LEU A 171 -13.51 3.29 -9.81
N VAL A 172 -13.35 2.04 -9.39
CA VAL A 172 -12.80 1.69 -8.08
C VAL A 172 -11.27 1.64 -8.13
N LYS A 173 -10.68 0.94 -9.11
CA LYS A 173 -9.23 0.75 -9.21
C LYS A 173 -8.76 0.73 -10.66
N SER A 174 -7.59 1.32 -10.92
CA SER A 174 -7.03 1.41 -12.27
C SER A 174 -6.74 0.03 -12.89
N THR A 175 -6.31 -0.94 -12.09
CA THR A 175 -6.10 -2.33 -12.54
C THR A 175 -7.41 -3.00 -12.99
N TYR A 176 -8.52 -2.70 -12.31
CA TYR A 176 -9.83 -3.24 -12.70
C TYR A 176 -10.30 -2.64 -14.02
N LEU A 177 -10.11 -1.34 -14.23
CA LEU A 177 -10.42 -0.68 -15.50
C LEU A 177 -9.79 -1.41 -16.69
N VAL A 178 -8.50 -1.77 -16.59
CA VAL A 178 -7.78 -2.48 -17.65
C VAL A 178 -8.41 -3.85 -17.96
N ILE A 179 -8.71 -4.65 -16.93
CA ILE A 179 -9.36 -5.96 -17.10
C ILE A 179 -10.77 -5.79 -17.71
N CYS A 180 -11.54 -4.83 -17.19
CA CYS A 180 -12.91 -4.57 -17.63
C CYS A 180 -12.94 -4.15 -19.12
N ILE A 181 -12.07 -3.22 -19.54
CA ILE A 181 -11.96 -2.82 -20.96
C ILE A 181 -11.65 -4.04 -21.83
N PHE A 182 -10.72 -4.91 -21.40
CA PHE A 182 -10.38 -6.11 -22.15
C PHE A 182 -11.57 -7.07 -22.28
N PHE A 183 -12.29 -7.33 -21.18
CA PHE A 183 -13.41 -8.27 -21.15
C PHE A 183 -14.60 -7.76 -21.96
N ILE A 184 -14.96 -6.49 -21.78
CA ILE A 184 -16.03 -5.84 -22.53
C ILE A 184 -15.67 -5.71 -24.01
N GLY A 185 -14.40 -5.40 -24.32
CA GLY A 185 -13.88 -5.41 -25.69
C GLY A 185 -13.96 -6.78 -26.36
N ALA A 186 -13.60 -7.84 -25.65
CA ALA A 186 -13.73 -9.22 -26.15
C ALA A 186 -15.19 -9.58 -26.47
N ILE A 187 -16.14 -9.16 -25.63
CA ILE A 187 -17.58 -9.34 -25.90
C ILE A 187 -18.01 -8.51 -27.11
N ALA A 188 -17.60 -7.24 -27.20
CA ALA A 188 -17.93 -6.36 -28.32
C ALA A 188 -17.41 -6.91 -29.66
N ILE A 189 -16.20 -7.47 -29.68
CA ILE A 189 -15.63 -8.13 -30.87
C ILE A 189 -16.49 -9.33 -31.30
N ASP A 190 -17.02 -10.12 -30.36
CA ASP A 190 -17.96 -11.21 -30.68
C ASP A 190 -19.31 -10.68 -31.19
N GLU A 191 -19.85 -9.62 -30.58
CA GLU A 191 -21.12 -9.00 -30.99
C GLU A 191 -21.05 -8.43 -32.42
N ILE A 192 -19.98 -7.67 -32.71
CA ILE A 192 -19.78 -7.05 -34.03
C ILE A 192 -19.37 -8.12 -35.06
N GLY A 193 -18.43 -8.98 -34.68
CA GLY A 193 -17.77 -9.88 -35.60
C GLY A 193 -18.58 -11.14 -35.91
N ARG A 194 -19.06 -11.83 -34.88
CA ARG A 194 -19.79 -13.11 -35.00
C ARG A 194 -21.29 -12.92 -35.09
N LEU A 195 -21.86 -12.07 -34.23
CA LEU A 195 -23.31 -11.84 -34.20
C LEU A 195 -23.78 -10.76 -35.18
N LYS A 196 -22.85 -9.99 -35.76
CA LYS A 196 -23.14 -8.90 -36.72
C LYS A 196 -24.16 -7.90 -36.17
N ARG A 197 -24.05 -7.56 -34.88
CA ARG A 197 -24.96 -6.61 -34.20
C ARG A 197 -24.18 -5.48 -33.53
N ILE A 198 -24.92 -4.44 -33.13
CA ILE A 198 -24.38 -3.37 -32.29
C ILE A 198 -23.82 -3.94 -30.97
N PRO A 199 -22.70 -3.40 -30.45
CA PRO A 199 -22.08 -3.91 -29.23
C PRO A 199 -22.89 -3.46 -27.99
N GLN A 200 -23.97 -4.18 -27.70
CA GLN A 200 -24.93 -3.84 -26.64
C GLN A 200 -24.26 -3.85 -25.26
N VAL A 201 -23.37 -4.82 -25.00
CA VAL A 201 -22.69 -4.95 -23.71
C VAL A 201 -21.75 -3.77 -23.47
N ALA A 202 -20.98 -3.37 -24.48
CA ALA A 202 -20.12 -2.20 -24.39
C ALA A 202 -20.92 -0.91 -24.25
N SER A 203 -22.05 -0.79 -24.94
CA SER A 203 -22.93 0.38 -24.85
C SER A 203 -23.50 0.57 -23.43
N VAL A 204 -23.97 -0.52 -22.80
CA VAL A 204 -24.46 -0.49 -21.42
C VAL A 204 -23.34 -0.23 -20.43
N TYR A 205 -22.17 -0.84 -20.61
CA TYR A 205 -20.98 -0.58 -19.79
C TYR A 205 -20.60 0.91 -19.81
N LEU A 206 -20.50 1.51 -21.01
CA LEU A 206 -20.19 2.93 -21.16
C LEU A 206 -21.28 3.80 -20.52
N ALA A 207 -22.56 3.52 -20.76
CA ALA A 207 -23.65 4.28 -20.15
C ALA A 207 -23.54 4.31 -18.62
N PHE A 208 -23.25 3.17 -17.97
CA PHE A 208 -23.08 3.14 -16.52
C PHE A 208 -21.77 3.77 -16.04
N MET A 209 -20.68 3.70 -16.81
CA MET A 209 -19.46 4.47 -16.52
C MET A 209 -19.76 5.97 -16.44
N TRP A 210 -20.53 6.50 -17.40
CA TRP A 210 -20.95 7.89 -17.42
C TRP A 210 -21.84 8.25 -16.22
N VAL A 211 -22.81 7.38 -15.89
CA VAL A 211 -23.69 7.59 -14.73
C VAL A 211 -22.90 7.62 -13.43
N PHE A 212 -22.01 6.66 -13.19
CA PHE A 212 -21.21 6.63 -11.96
C PHE A 212 -20.19 7.78 -11.90
N TRP A 213 -19.61 8.19 -13.03
CA TRP A 213 -18.77 9.39 -13.07
C TRP A 213 -19.55 10.64 -12.61
N GLY A 214 -20.78 10.79 -13.10
CA GLY A 214 -21.69 11.88 -12.69
C GLY A 214 -22.12 11.81 -11.23
N ILE A 215 -22.46 10.61 -10.71
CA ILE A 215 -22.83 10.44 -9.30
C ILE A 215 -21.67 10.82 -8.37
N ALA A 216 -20.42 10.55 -8.77
CA ALA A 216 -19.23 10.96 -8.04
C ALA A 216 -18.91 12.47 -8.17
N ALA A 217 -19.79 13.26 -8.80
CA ALA A 217 -19.64 14.69 -9.04
C ALA A 217 -18.30 15.05 -9.72
N GLN A 218 -17.84 14.19 -10.63
CA GLN A 218 -16.61 14.38 -11.37
C GLN A 218 -16.89 15.12 -12.69
N ASP A 219 -16.05 16.08 -13.03
CA ASP A 219 -16.10 16.75 -14.32
C ASP A 219 -15.70 15.77 -15.45
N PHE A 220 -16.53 15.67 -16.48
CA PHE A 220 -16.27 14.82 -17.64
C PHE A 220 -15.02 15.24 -18.41
N ALA A 221 -14.61 16.51 -18.32
CA ALA A 221 -13.35 17.00 -18.90
C ALA A 221 -12.11 16.37 -18.24
N ASN A 222 -12.24 15.78 -17.04
CA ASN A 222 -11.14 15.13 -16.33
C ASN A 222 -10.93 13.67 -16.73
N ILE A 223 -11.82 13.05 -17.52
CA ILE A 223 -11.67 11.64 -17.96
C ILE A 223 -10.32 11.38 -18.64
N PRO A 224 -9.84 12.22 -19.60
CA PRO A 224 -8.53 12.02 -20.20
C PRO A 224 -7.39 12.07 -19.17
N LYS A 225 -7.42 13.05 -18.26
CA LYS A 225 -6.40 13.17 -17.20
C LYS A 225 -6.42 11.96 -16.27
N TYR A 226 -7.61 11.48 -15.89
CA TYR A 226 -7.78 10.28 -15.10
C TYR A 226 -7.15 9.06 -15.77
N VAL A 227 -7.50 8.78 -17.03
CA VAL A 227 -6.94 7.63 -17.76
C VAL A 227 -5.42 7.73 -17.90
N VAL A 228 -4.90 8.88 -18.34
CA VAL A 228 -3.47 9.05 -18.60
C VAL A 228 -2.67 8.96 -17.29
N ASN A 229 -3.16 9.56 -16.20
CA ASN A 229 -2.46 9.52 -14.92
C ASN A 229 -2.60 8.16 -14.21
N SER A 230 -3.72 7.44 -14.39
CA SER A 230 -3.86 6.04 -13.97
C SER A 230 -2.87 5.11 -14.69
N LEU A 231 -2.67 5.30 -16.00
CA LEU A 231 -1.68 4.54 -16.76
C LEU A 231 -0.25 4.84 -16.30
N GLU A 232 0.04 6.10 -15.98
CA GLU A 232 1.34 6.52 -15.42
C GLU A 232 1.65 5.82 -14.09
N ILE A 233 0.65 5.78 -13.18
CA ILE A 233 0.73 5.04 -11.92
C ILE A 233 1.04 3.57 -12.19
N ILE A 234 0.28 2.91 -13.07
CA ILE A 234 0.49 1.48 -13.41
C ILE A 234 1.89 1.27 -13.99
N SER A 235 2.35 2.13 -14.89
CA SER A 235 3.63 1.95 -15.58
C SER A 235 4.84 2.12 -14.65
N GLY A 236 4.78 3.02 -13.68
CA GLY A 236 5.87 3.21 -12.72
C GLY A 236 5.89 2.17 -11.60
N PHE A 237 4.75 1.54 -11.28
CA PHE A 237 4.64 0.60 -10.15
C PHE A 237 5.66 -0.54 -10.22
N SER A 238 5.78 -1.24 -11.36
CA SER A 238 6.72 -2.36 -11.51
C SER A 238 8.20 -1.96 -11.57
N SER A 239 8.50 -0.67 -11.74
CA SER A 239 9.86 -0.13 -11.64
C SER A 239 10.24 0.18 -10.19
N THR A 240 9.28 0.59 -9.37
CA THR A 240 9.55 1.24 -8.08
C THR A 240 9.17 0.36 -6.88
N MET A 241 8.03 -0.32 -6.95
CA MET A 241 7.46 -1.06 -5.82
C MET A 241 7.88 -2.53 -5.79
N GLY A 242 8.79 -2.94 -6.68
CA GLY A 242 9.20 -4.33 -6.84
C GLY A 242 9.87 -4.87 -5.57
N LEU A 243 9.46 -6.05 -5.09
CA LEU A 243 10.13 -6.74 -3.99
C LEU A 243 10.31 -8.22 -4.34
N GLY A 244 11.47 -8.76 -3.98
CA GLY A 244 11.81 -10.17 -4.17
C GLY A 244 11.09 -11.08 -3.19
N GLY A 245 10.71 -12.27 -3.65
CA GLY A 245 10.07 -13.29 -2.83
C GLY A 245 10.36 -14.69 -3.34
N SER A 246 9.55 -15.67 -2.96
CA SER A 246 9.87 -17.08 -3.20
C SER A 246 9.60 -17.52 -4.65
N ASN A 247 10.65 -17.97 -5.35
CA ASN A 247 10.51 -18.46 -6.72
C ASN A 247 9.60 -19.70 -6.83
N SER A 248 9.41 -20.48 -5.77
CA SER A 248 8.49 -21.63 -5.79
C SER A 248 7.03 -21.19 -5.92
N GLU A 249 6.64 -20.07 -5.32
CA GLU A 249 5.27 -19.53 -5.43
C GLU A 249 4.98 -19.07 -6.87
N ILE A 250 5.94 -18.38 -7.49
CA ILE A 250 5.89 -17.98 -8.90
C ILE A 250 5.77 -19.21 -9.80
N PHE A 251 6.59 -20.25 -9.56
CA PHE A 251 6.56 -21.49 -10.33
C PHE A 251 5.23 -22.23 -10.20
N LEU A 252 4.73 -22.41 -8.97
CA LEU A 252 3.46 -23.08 -8.71
C LEU A 252 2.30 -22.33 -9.37
N TYR A 253 2.28 -21.00 -9.30
CA TYR A 253 1.28 -20.18 -9.97
C TYR A 253 1.34 -20.34 -11.49
N ALA A 254 2.51 -20.12 -12.08
CA ALA A 254 2.69 -20.12 -13.53
C ALA A 254 2.37 -21.50 -14.13
N LEU A 255 2.84 -22.58 -13.49
CA LEU A 255 2.57 -23.94 -13.96
C LEU A 255 1.09 -24.30 -13.84
N SER A 256 0.47 -24.00 -12.69
CA SER A 256 -0.93 -24.36 -12.45
C SER A 256 -1.90 -23.59 -13.34
N THR A 257 -1.75 -22.27 -13.44
CA THR A 257 -2.57 -21.42 -14.32
C THR A 257 -2.28 -21.67 -15.79
N GLY A 258 -1.03 -21.98 -16.15
CA GLY A 258 -0.64 -22.36 -17.52
C GLY A 258 -1.33 -23.63 -18.00
N ILE A 259 -1.31 -24.71 -17.20
CA ILE A 259 -2.02 -25.96 -17.50
C ILE A 259 -3.53 -25.68 -17.64
N PHE A 260 -4.10 -24.93 -16.69
CA PHE A 260 -5.53 -24.57 -16.71
C PHE A 260 -5.92 -23.81 -17.98
N PHE A 261 -5.17 -22.76 -18.31
CA PHE A 261 -5.40 -21.92 -19.47
C PHE A 261 -5.33 -22.72 -20.77
N VAL A 262 -4.30 -23.54 -20.96
CA VAL A 262 -4.13 -24.36 -22.17
C VAL A 262 -5.33 -25.31 -22.35
N LEU A 263 -5.81 -25.93 -21.26
CA LEU A 263 -6.97 -26.80 -21.30
C LEU A 263 -8.26 -26.04 -21.70
N VAL A 264 -8.54 -24.91 -21.05
CA VAL A 264 -9.69 -24.06 -21.41
C VAL A 264 -9.58 -23.62 -22.86
N ALA A 265 -8.43 -23.08 -23.27
CA ALA A 265 -8.19 -22.61 -24.63
C ALA A 265 -8.41 -23.73 -25.68
N PHE A 266 -7.93 -24.94 -25.40
CA PHE A 266 -8.14 -26.10 -26.26
C PHE A 266 -9.62 -26.49 -26.38
N LEU A 267 -10.35 -26.56 -25.26
CA LEU A 267 -11.78 -26.89 -25.26
C LEU A 267 -12.60 -25.82 -25.99
N ARG A 268 -12.27 -24.55 -25.77
CA ARG A 268 -12.91 -23.41 -26.44
C ARG A 268 -12.61 -23.37 -27.92
N TRP A 269 -11.38 -23.66 -28.33
CA TRP A 269 -11.01 -23.81 -29.74
C TRP A 269 -11.78 -24.96 -30.40
N LYS A 270 -11.90 -26.13 -29.73
CA LYS A 270 -12.67 -27.26 -30.26
C LYS A 270 -14.15 -26.94 -30.45
N LYS A 271 -14.75 -26.19 -29.53
CA LYS A 271 -16.19 -25.86 -29.53
C LYS A 271 -16.53 -24.68 -30.45
N ASP A 272 -15.74 -23.62 -30.44
CA ASP A 272 -16.08 -22.33 -31.06
C ASP A 272 -14.98 -21.79 -32.01
N ARG A 273 -13.92 -22.56 -32.28
CA ARG A 273 -12.82 -22.20 -33.18
C ARG A 273 -12.22 -20.84 -32.83
N TRP A 274 -12.01 -19.98 -33.84
CA TRP A 274 -11.48 -18.63 -33.67
C TRP A 274 -12.21 -17.82 -32.59
N TRP A 275 -13.54 -17.96 -32.48
CA TRP A 275 -14.32 -17.25 -31.46
C TRP A 275 -14.11 -17.77 -30.04
N GLY A 276 -13.58 -18.98 -29.90
CA GLY A 276 -13.13 -19.54 -28.63
C GLY A 276 -11.91 -18.81 -28.04
N ILE A 277 -11.15 -18.08 -28.86
CA ILE A 277 -9.97 -17.31 -28.41
C ILE A 277 -10.38 -16.17 -27.47
N LEU A 278 -11.51 -15.50 -27.72
CA LEU A 278 -11.93 -14.32 -26.96
C LEU A 278 -12.07 -14.57 -25.43
N PRO A 279 -12.86 -15.55 -24.96
CA PRO A 279 -12.92 -15.87 -23.54
C PRO A 279 -11.61 -16.47 -23.01
N SER A 280 -10.83 -17.17 -23.84
CA SER A 280 -9.57 -17.78 -23.43
C SER A 280 -8.49 -16.72 -23.19
N LEU A 281 -8.34 -15.77 -24.11
CA LEU A 281 -7.41 -14.65 -23.98
C LEU A 281 -7.81 -13.74 -22.81
N SER A 282 -9.11 -13.57 -22.57
CA SER A 282 -9.61 -12.86 -21.38
C SER A 282 -9.15 -13.54 -20.09
N LEU A 283 -9.23 -14.88 -20.02
CA LEU A 283 -8.70 -15.64 -18.89
C LEU A 283 -7.18 -15.48 -18.74
N ALA A 284 -6.43 -15.50 -19.85
CA ALA A 284 -4.97 -15.27 -19.84
C ALA A 284 -4.61 -13.87 -19.32
N VAL A 285 -5.35 -12.83 -19.73
CA VAL A 285 -5.16 -11.45 -19.23
C VAL A 285 -5.43 -11.40 -17.72
N LEU A 286 -6.50 -12.03 -17.24
CA LEU A 286 -6.78 -12.09 -15.80
C LEU A 286 -5.65 -12.78 -15.03
N PHE A 287 -5.19 -13.95 -15.49
CA PHE A 287 -4.06 -14.66 -14.88
C PHE A 287 -2.77 -13.84 -14.90
N PHE A 288 -2.50 -13.11 -15.98
CA PHE A 288 -1.33 -12.25 -16.06
C PHE A 288 -1.42 -11.02 -15.14
N VAL A 289 -2.58 -10.38 -15.05
CA VAL A 289 -2.78 -9.23 -14.16
C VAL A 289 -2.69 -9.65 -12.69
N THR A 290 -3.30 -10.77 -12.31
CA THR A 290 -3.14 -11.33 -10.96
C THR A 290 -1.69 -11.74 -10.68
N PHE A 291 -0.97 -12.33 -11.65
CA PHE A 291 0.46 -12.62 -11.51
C PHE A 291 1.26 -11.35 -11.21
N LYS A 292 1.03 -10.28 -11.97
CA LYS A 292 1.68 -8.98 -11.78
C LYS A 292 1.32 -8.38 -10.43
N GLY A 293 0.06 -8.42 -10.02
CA GLY A 293 -0.41 -7.93 -8.72
C GLY A 293 0.22 -8.68 -7.55
N ALA A 294 0.32 -10.02 -7.66
CA ALA A 294 0.82 -10.87 -6.60
C ALA A 294 2.35 -10.86 -6.44
N PHE A 295 3.09 -10.80 -7.55
CA PHE A 295 4.54 -11.07 -7.54
C PHE A 295 5.41 -9.87 -7.92
N THR A 296 4.86 -8.73 -8.35
CA THR A 296 5.67 -7.52 -8.54
C THR A 296 6.25 -7.09 -7.19
N ARG A 297 5.39 -6.86 -6.19
CA ARG A 297 5.76 -6.65 -4.80
C ARG A 297 5.52 -7.96 -4.05
N HIS A 298 6.51 -8.84 -3.98
CA HIS A 298 6.31 -10.22 -3.52
C HIS A 298 6.39 -10.35 -1.99
N ASP A 299 5.44 -9.73 -1.31
CA ASP A 299 5.19 -9.82 0.13
C ASP A 299 3.76 -10.36 0.37
N ALA A 300 2.99 -9.81 1.32
CA ALA A 300 1.59 -10.17 1.53
C ALA A 300 0.71 -10.01 0.26
N HIS A 301 1.13 -9.23 -0.73
CA HIS A 301 0.45 -9.17 -2.03
C HIS A 301 0.37 -10.54 -2.74
N ALA A 302 1.26 -11.49 -2.44
CA ALA A 302 1.21 -12.85 -2.96
C ALA A 302 -0.11 -13.58 -2.65
N LEU A 303 -0.85 -13.13 -1.63
CA LEU A 303 -2.21 -13.60 -1.34
C LEU A 303 -3.18 -13.43 -2.52
N GLN A 304 -2.98 -12.42 -3.38
CA GLN A 304 -3.76 -12.21 -4.62
C GLN A 304 -3.72 -13.44 -5.54
N ALA A 305 -2.56 -14.09 -5.66
CA ALA A 305 -2.39 -15.27 -6.51
C ALA A 305 -3.35 -16.40 -6.12
N PHE A 306 -3.68 -16.50 -4.83
CA PHE A 306 -4.63 -17.49 -4.31
C PHE A 306 -6.07 -16.96 -4.33
N PHE A 307 -6.33 -15.79 -3.74
CA PHE A 307 -7.70 -15.31 -3.54
C PHE A 307 -8.41 -14.86 -4.82
N ASP A 308 -7.68 -14.30 -5.79
CA ASP A 308 -8.28 -13.84 -7.05
C ASP A 308 -8.59 -15.01 -7.98
N ILE A 309 -7.74 -16.05 -7.99
CA ILE A 309 -7.79 -17.13 -8.97
C ILE A 309 -8.73 -18.27 -8.60
N ILE A 310 -8.79 -18.68 -7.32
CA ILE A 310 -9.58 -19.84 -6.93
C ILE A 310 -11.06 -19.71 -7.32
N PRO A 311 -11.76 -18.59 -7.05
CA PRO A 311 -13.16 -18.44 -7.47
C PRO A 311 -13.34 -18.49 -8.99
N VAL A 312 -12.43 -17.87 -9.74
CA VAL A 312 -12.44 -17.85 -11.20
C VAL A 312 -12.26 -19.26 -11.74
N VAL A 313 -11.23 -19.98 -11.29
CA VAL A 313 -10.96 -21.38 -11.65
C VAL A 313 -12.13 -22.29 -11.30
N SER A 314 -12.76 -22.09 -10.14
CA SER A 314 -13.97 -22.81 -9.73
C SER A 314 -15.16 -22.59 -10.67
N ILE A 315 -15.43 -21.35 -11.08
CA ILE A 315 -16.50 -21.01 -12.02
C ILE A 315 -16.25 -21.65 -13.40
N PHE A 316 -15.02 -21.52 -13.93
CA PHE A 316 -14.65 -22.13 -15.21
C PHE A 316 -14.68 -23.66 -15.15
N THR A 317 -14.20 -24.26 -14.06
CA THR A 317 -14.27 -25.71 -13.83
C THR A 317 -15.71 -26.19 -13.84
N ALA A 318 -16.60 -25.51 -13.09
CA ALA A 318 -18.01 -25.84 -13.08
C ALA A 318 -18.56 -25.83 -14.52
N LEU A 319 -18.32 -24.77 -15.28
CA LEU A 319 -18.90 -24.61 -16.62
C LEU A 319 -18.34 -25.58 -17.65
N GLU A 320 -17.04 -25.85 -17.64
CA GLU A 320 -16.36 -26.72 -18.60
C GLU A 320 -16.39 -28.21 -18.20
N TRP A 321 -16.88 -28.56 -17.00
CA TRP A 321 -16.82 -29.91 -16.44
C TRP A 321 -17.29 -31.01 -17.41
N SER A 322 -18.45 -30.83 -18.05
CA SER A 322 -19.00 -31.80 -18.99
C SER A 322 -18.12 -32.01 -20.23
N SER A 323 -17.39 -30.98 -20.64
CA SER A 323 -16.44 -31.04 -21.77
C SER A 323 -15.13 -31.68 -21.35
N ILE A 324 -14.63 -31.35 -20.16
CA ILE A 324 -13.39 -31.92 -19.59
C ILE A 324 -13.55 -33.43 -19.34
N SER A 325 -14.64 -33.85 -18.71
CA SER A 325 -14.85 -35.25 -18.31
C SER A 325 -14.97 -36.21 -19.49
N LYS A 326 -15.31 -35.70 -20.68
CA LYS A 326 -15.45 -36.45 -21.94
C LYS A 326 -14.24 -36.33 -22.86
N THR A 327 -13.29 -35.46 -22.54
CA THR A 327 -12.12 -35.19 -23.40
C THR A 327 -10.91 -35.99 -22.91
N GLY A 328 -10.23 -36.63 -23.84
CA GLY A 328 -8.94 -37.27 -23.60
C GLY A 328 -8.05 -37.18 -24.82
N TRP A 329 -6.74 -37.30 -24.60
CA TRP A 329 -5.74 -37.34 -25.65
C TRP A 329 -5.18 -38.74 -25.80
N SER A 330 -4.86 -39.14 -27.03
CA SER A 330 -4.13 -40.38 -27.30
C SER A 330 -2.65 -40.07 -27.54
N ILE A 331 -1.77 -40.64 -26.73
CA ILE A 331 -0.33 -40.69 -27.02
C ILE A 331 -0.06 -42.07 -27.64
N GLY A 332 0.12 -42.10 -28.97
CA GLY A 332 0.17 -43.34 -29.75
C GLY A 332 -1.17 -44.10 -29.76
N LYS A 333 -1.14 -45.39 -30.13
CA LYS A 333 -2.35 -46.24 -30.23
C LYS A 333 -2.86 -46.77 -28.87
N LYS A 334 -2.08 -46.66 -27.79
CA LYS A 334 -2.34 -47.38 -26.52
C LYS A 334 -2.57 -46.49 -25.29
N LEU A 335 -1.94 -45.32 -25.18
CA LEU A 335 -2.12 -44.46 -24.00
C LEU A 335 -3.23 -43.43 -24.25
N LYS A 336 -4.29 -43.46 -23.43
CA LYS A 336 -5.27 -42.39 -23.34
C LYS A 336 -5.04 -41.58 -22.06
N PHE A 337 -4.74 -40.30 -22.20
CA PHE A 337 -4.59 -39.37 -21.09
C PHE A 337 -5.87 -38.52 -20.97
N PRO A 338 -6.74 -38.76 -19.98
CA PRO A 338 -7.94 -37.96 -19.80
C PRO A 338 -7.57 -36.51 -19.43
N ALA A 339 -8.23 -35.53 -20.04
CA ALA A 339 -8.01 -34.11 -19.75
C ALA A 339 -8.24 -33.78 -18.26
N MET A 340 -9.06 -34.60 -17.58
CA MET A 340 -9.33 -34.52 -16.15
C MET A 340 -8.08 -34.70 -15.28
N LEU A 341 -7.06 -35.46 -15.70
CA LEU A 341 -5.81 -35.61 -14.94
C LEU A 341 -4.97 -34.32 -14.99
N ALA A 342 -4.82 -33.72 -16.17
CA ALA A 342 -4.14 -32.44 -16.30
C ALA A 342 -4.88 -31.33 -15.53
N TRP A 343 -6.22 -31.35 -15.59
CA TRP A 343 -7.07 -30.45 -14.81
C TRP A 343 -6.89 -30.66 -13.30
N GLY A 344 -6.95 -31.90 -12.83
CA GLY A 344 -6.73 -32.26 -11.42
C GLY A 344 -5.33 -31.88 -10.94
N MET A 345 -4.31 -32.01 -11.78
CA MET A 345 -2.94 -31.57 -11.48
C MET A 345 -2.86 -30.05 -11.33
N SER A 346 -3.51 -29.29 -12.21
CA SER A 346 -3.60 -27.83 -12.07
C SER A 346 -4.25 -27.44 -10.74
N LEU A 347 -5.37 -28.07 -10.37
CA LEU A 347 -6.06 -27.82 -9.10
C LEU A 347 -5.21 -28.21 -7.88
N LEU A 348 -4.48 -29.33 -7.97
CA LEU A 348 -3.55 -29.76 -6.92
C LEU A 348 -2.44 -28.73 -6.71
N LEU A 349 -1.81 -28.26 -7.79
CA LEU A 349 -0.76 -27.25 -7.73
C LEU A 349 -1.27 -25.91 -7.19
N LEU A 350 -2.49 -25.48 -7.58
CA LEU A 350 -3.14 -24.31 -7.00
C LEU A 350 -3.41 -24.50 -5.50
N SER A 351 -3.83 -25.69 -5.08
CA SER A 351 -4.04 -26.02 -3.67
C SER A 351 -2.72 -26.03 -2.89
N MET A 352 -1.63 -26.50 -3.48
CA MET A 352 -0.30 -26.43 -2.86
C MET A 352 0.15 -24.98 -2.72
N MET A 353 -0.03 -24.17 -3.76
CA MET A 353 0.27 -22.74 -3.73
C MET A 353 -0.54 -22.02 -2.64
N GLY A 354 -1.84 -22.27 -2.55
CA GLY A 354 -2.70 -21.70 -1.51
C GLY A 354 -2.22 -22.06 -0.11
N ALA A 355 -1.83 -23.31 0.13
CA ALA A 355 -1.26 -23.72 1.41
C ALA A 355 0.04 -22.98 1.71
N THR A 356 0.94 -22.84 0.73
CA THR A 356 2.22 -22.14 0.93
C THR A 356 2.03 -20.66 1.22
N VAL A 357 1.12 -19.98 0.51
CA VAL A 357 0.91 -18.54 0.65
C VAL A 357 0.15 -18.24 1.94
N LEU A 358 -0.89 -19.00 2.28
CA LEU A 358 -1.61 -18.85 3.56
C LEU A 358 -0.68 -19.08 4.76
N ASN A 359 0.15 -20.12 4.72
CA ASN A 359 1.09 -20.40 5.78
C ASN A 359 2.16 -19.31 5.89
N ARG A 360 2.75 -18.87 4.78
CA ARG A 360 3.83 -17.89 4.80
C ARG A 360 3.39 -16.50 5.25
N TYR A 361 2.25 -16.01 4.75
CA TYR A 361 1.86 -14.61 4.94
C TYR A 361 0.79 -14.39 6.01
N LEU A 362 0.00 -15.42 6.35
CA LEU A 362 -1.03 -15.34 7.39
C LEU A 362 -0.78 -16.31 8.56
N ASN A 363 0.22 -17.20 8.46
CA ASN A 363 0.43 -18.31 9.40
C ASN A 363 -0.80 -19.20 9.57
N TYR A 364 -1.55 -19.40 8.48
CA TYR A 364 -2.79 -20.19 8.48
C TYR A 364 -2.58 -21.53 7.75
N SER A 365 -3.11 -22.62 8.33
CA SER A 365 -3.50 -23.79 7.55
C SER A 365 -4.88 -23.57 6.90
N TYR A 366 -5.27 -24.44 5.97
CA TYR A 366 -6.64 -24.40 5.41
C TYR A 366 -7.72 -24.57 6.49
N LYS A 367 -7.43 -25.35 7.55
CA LYS A 367 -8.35 -25.52 8.68
C LYS A 367 -8.51 -24.21 9.43
N ASP A 368 -7.41 -23.54 9.76
CA ASP A 368 -7.43 -22.25 10.47
C ASP A 368 -8.16 -21.20 9.67
N PHE A 369 -7.90 -21.15 8.36
CA PHE A 369 -8.58 -20.26 7.43
C PHE A 369 -10.10 -20.51 7.40
N GLY A 370 -10.53 -21.77 7.31
CA GLY A 370 -11.95 -22.13 7.37
C GLY A 370 -12.61 -21.74 8.70
N VAL A 371 -11.92 -21.96 9.83
CA VAL A 371 -12.39 -21.53 11.16
C VAL A 371 -12.53 -20.02 11.22
N LYS A 372 -11.55 -19.26 10.71
CA LYS A 372 -11.59 -17.79 10.66
C LYS A 372 -12.77 -17.28 9.84
N ILE A 373 -13.05 -17.86 8.67
CA ILE A 373 -14.23 -17.49 7.87
C ILE A 373 -15.52 -17.70 8.67
N VAL A 374 -15.69 -18.86 9.31
CA VAL A 374 -16.89 -19.15 10.09
C VAL A 374 -17.04 -18.19 11.28
N GLN A 375 -15.94 -17.89 11.98
CA GLN A 375 -15.93 -16.92 13.08
C GLN A 375 -16.36 -15.53 12.59
N GLU A 376 -15.82 -15.06 11.46
CA GLU A 376 -16.16 -13.74 10.91
C GLU A 376 -17.59 -13.64 10.42
N ILE A 377 -18.09 -14.65 9.72
CA ILE A 377 -19.50 -14.69 9.31
C ILE A 377 -20.40 -14.68 10.55
N SER A 378 -20.07 -15.47 11.57
CA SER A 378 -20.82 -15.53 12.83
C SER A 378 -20.81 -14.18 13.56
N ARG A 379 -19.69 -13.44 13.51
CA ARG A 379 -19.57 -12.09 14.09
C ARG A 379 -20.39 -11.05 13.33
N LYS A 380 -20.53 -11.18 12.00
CA LYS A 380 -21.31 -10.25 11.17
C LYS A 380 -22.82 -10.32 11.44
N ILE A 381 -23.37 -11.49 11.80
CA ILE A 381 -24.82 -11.66 12.05
C ILE A 381 -25.35 -10.70 13.14
N PRO A 382 -24.81 -10.68 14.38
CA PRO A 382 -25.29 -9.76 15.41
C PRO A 382 -25.00 -8.30 15.06
N GLN A 383 -23.91 -8.00 14.34
CA GLN A 383 -23.61 -6.64 13.88
C GLN A 383 -24.64 -6.16 12.84
N ALA A 384 -25.02 -7.03 11.89
CA ALA A 384 -26.08 -6.74 10.94
C ALA A 384 -27.42 -6.48 11.64
N ALA A 385 -27.77 -7.28 12.64
CA ALA A 385 -28.97 -7.06 13.44
C ALA A 385 -28.94 -5.70 14.17
N LYS A 386 -27.78 -5.30 14.73
CA LYS A 386 -27.61 -3.98 15.38
C LYS A 386 -27.79 -2.82 14.40
N VAL A 387 -27.18 -2.91 13.21
CA VAL A 387 -27.30 -1.87 12.18
C VAL A 387 -28.74 -1.78 11.67
N ILE A 388 -29.39 -2.91 11.37
CA ILE A 388 -30.78 -2.95 10.86
C ILE A 388 -31.78 -2.43 11.91
N SER A 389 -31.59 -2.76 13.18
CA SER A 389 -32.46 -2.29 14.27
C SER A 389 -32.22 -0.83 14.67
N GLY A 390 -31.21 -0.16 14.10
CA GLY A 390 -30.83 1.21 14.47
C GLY A 390 -30.15 1.33 15.83
N THR A 391 -29.75 0.20 16.45
CA THR A 391 -29.08 0.18 17.76
C THR A 391 -27.56 0.29 17.66
N ALA A 392 -26.98 0.18 16.45
CA ALA A 392 -25.57 0.41 16.22
C ALA A 392 -25.21 1.90 16.34
N ASN A 393 -24.37 2.25 17.33
CA ASN A 393 -23.86 3.62 17.47
C ASN A 393 -22.58 3.84 16.64
N LEU A 394 -22.74 3.83 15.31
CA LEU A 394 -21.62 3.99 14.37
C LEU A 394 -20.94 5.37 14.48
N ALA A 395 -21.70 6.41 14.85
CA ALA A 395 -21.16 7.75 15.08
C ALA A 395 -20.19 7.75 16.26
N ALA A 396 -20.52 7.10 17.38
CA ALA A 396 -19.61 6.98 18.52
C ALA A 396 -18.32 6.21 18.17
N ILE A 397 -18.41 5.17 17.32
CA ILE A 397 -17.21 4.47 16.82
C ILE A 397 -16.34 5.44 16.02
N SER A 398 -16.92 6.27 15.16
CA SER A 398 -16.19 7.27 14.37
C SER A 398 -15.46 8.28 15.27
N GLU A 399 -16.17 8.86 16.24
CA GLU A 399 -15.60 9.84 17.18
C GLU A 399 -14.51 9.23 18.07
N GLN A 400 -14.73 8.02 18.60
CA GLN A 400 -13.70 7.32 19.37
C GLN A 400 -12.41 7.11 18.57
N ASN A 401 -12.53 6.80 17.28
CA ASN A 401 -11.35 6.67 16.41
C ASN A 401 -10.71 8.03 16.10
N LYS A 402 -11.48 9.12 15.94
CA LYS A 402 -10.92 10.48 15.85
C LYS A 402 -10.13 10.82 17.11
N ASP A 403 -10.68 10.56 18.29
CA ASP A 403 -10.02 10.83 19.57
C ASP A 403 -8.74 10.01 19.74
N TYR A 404 -8.75 8.74 19.34
CA TYR A 404 -7.53 7.92 19.27
C TYR A 404 -6.48 8.53 18.34
N VAL A 405 -6.87 8.95 17.12
CA VAL A 405 -5.95 9.60 16.18
C VAL A 405 -5.39 10.91 16.76
N ARG A 406 -6.23 11.71 17.42
CA ARG A 406 -5.82 12.98 18.05
C ARG A 406 -4.84 12.76 19.20
N GLY A 407 -5.06 11.73 20.02
CA GLY A 407 -4.18 11.35 21.12
C GLY A 407 -2.82 10.83 20.63
N GLU A 408 -2.83 9.94 19.63
CA GLU A 408 -1.60 9.37 19.07
C GLU A 408 -0.82 10.35 18.18
N ASN A 409 -1.53 11.29 17.55
CA ASN A 409 -0.94 12.29 16.67
C ASN A 409 -1.50 13.69 16.94
N PRO A 410 -1.06 14.36 18.02
CA PRO A 410 -1.46 15.72 18.32
C PRO A 410 -1.01 16.69 17.22
N LEU A 411 -1.95 17.44 16.66
CA LEU A 411 -1.70 18.48 15.67
C LEU A 411 -2.09 19.85 16.26
N PRO A 412 -1.28 20.91 16.03
CA PRO A 412 -1.63 22.25 16.44
C PRO A 412 -2.84 22.76 15.65
N ALA A 413 -3.60 23.66 16.26
CA ALA A 413 -4.66 24.37 15.55
C ALA A 413 -4.06 25.27 14.46
N ILE A 414 -4.70 25.27 13.29
CA ILE A 414 -4.28 26.06 12.14
C ILE A 414 -5.48 26.79 11.52
N ALA A 415 -5.20 27.87 10.79
CA ALA A 415 -6.20 28.59 10.00
C ALA A 415 -5.94 28.39 8.50
N GLY A 416 -6.99 28.19 7.71
CA GLY A 416 -6.91 27.96 6.26
C GLY A 416 -6.67 26.50 5.88
N SER A 417 -6.45 26.28 4.58
CA SER A 417 -6.32 24.94 4.03
C SER A 417 -5.01 24.24 4.42
N VAL A 418 -5.03 22.91 4.41
CA VAL A 418 -3.90 22.07 4.84
C VAL A 418 -3.63 20.90 3.89
N ASP A 419 -2.36 20.57 3.73
CA ASP A 419 -1.88 19.27 3.23
C ASP A 419 -0.89 18.66 4.24
N LEU A 420 -0.59 17.36 4.10
CA LEU A 420 0.37 16.67 4.94
C LEU A 420 1.34 15.82 4.10
N TYR A 421 2.62 15.95 4.43
CA TYR A 421 3.71 15.13 3.92
C TYR A 421 4.29 14.29 5.07
N PRO A 422 4.61 13.01 4.87
CA PRO A 422 4.64 12.32 3.58
C PRO A 422 3.38 11.49 3.28
N ASN A 423 2.90 10.66 4.23
CA ASN A 423 1.93 9.60 3.94
C ASN A 423 0.78 9.47 4.94
N GLU A 424 0.98 9.88 6.19
CA GLU A 424 0.05 9.73 7.32
C GLU A 424 -1.07 10.79 7.32
N ILE A 425 -1.62 11.07 6.15
CA ILE A 425 -2.64 12.11 5.93
C ILE A 425 -3.95 11.82 6.68
N GLY A 426 -4.15 10.59 7.15
CA GLY A 426 -5.30 10.24 7.99
C GLY A 426 -5.40 11.10 9.25
N SER A 427 -4.27 11.66 9.71
CA SER A 427 -4.22 12.50 10.91
C SER A 427 -4.94 13.83 10.78
N ILE A 428 -4.85 14.52 9.64
CA ILE A 428 -5.52 15.82 9.47
C ILE A 428 -7.04 15.68 9.44
N PHE A 429 -7.57 14.54 9.01
CA PHE A 429 -9.00 14.29 8.92
C PHE A 429 -9.67 14.08 10.29
N ALA A 430 -8.90 13.72 11.32
CA ALA A 430 -9.42 13.67 12.68
C ALA A 430 -9.67 15.06 13.26
N TYR A 431 -9.06 16.13 12.72
CA TYR A 431 -9.23 17.51 13.17
C TYR A 431 -10.22 18.31 12.33
N ASP A 432 -10.86 17.67 11.34
CA ASP A 432 -11.81 18.31 10.42
C ASP A 432 -11.23 19.57 9.73
N PHE A 433 -9.91 19.58 9.49
CA PHE A 433 -9.24 20.67 8.77
C PHE A 433 -9.70 20.74 7.30
N ASP A 434 -9.60 21.93 6.71
CA ASP A 434 -9.87 22.17 5.29
C ASP A 434 -8.79 21.52 4.42
N TYR A 435 -9.01 20.25 4.06
CA TYR A 435 -8.05 19.46 3.31
C TYR A 435 -7.95 19.92 1.86
N LYS A 436 -6.74 20.30 1.44
CA LYS A 436 -6.40 20.60 0.06
C LYS A 436 -5.24 19.73 -0.41
N PRO A 437 -5.51 18.56 -1.03
CA PRO A 437 -4.46 17.64 -1.45
C PRO A 437 -3.60 18.21 -2.57
N ARG A 438 -2.31 17.87 -2.54
CA ARG A 438 -1.54 17.76 -3.78
C ARG A 438 -2.02 16.56 -4.63
N PRO A 439 -1.85 16.59 -5.97
CA PRO A 439 -2.34 15.54 -6.86
C PRO A 439 -1.92 14.13 -6.43
N VAL A 440 -0.64 13.90 -6.16
CA VAL A 440 -0.11 12.61 -5.68
C VAL A 440 0.13 12.73 -4.18
N PHE A 441 -0.91 12.49 -3.39
CA PHE A 441 -0.98 12.82 -1.95
C PHE A 441 -0.12 11.95 -1.04
N GLN A 442 0.29 10.75 -1.46
CA GLN A 442 1.26 9.91 -0.74
C GLN A 442 2.63 10.05 -1.41
N SER A 443 3.61 10.60 -0.70
CA SER A 443 4.92 10.91 -1.27
C SER A 443 5.64 9.71 -1.87
N PHE A 444 5.46 8.50 -1.32
CA PHE A 444 6.06 7.29 -1.89
C PHE A 444 5.49 6.92 -3.28
N SER A 445 4.31 7.43 -3.63
CA SER A 445 3.61 7.17 -4.91
C SER A 445 4.02 8.14 -6.01
N ALA A 446 4.75 9.21 -5.70
CA ALA A 446 5.26 10.18 -6.69
C ALA A 446 6.54 9.66 -7.39
N TYR A 447 6.50 8.43 -7.88
CA TYR A 447 7.69 7.68 -8.32
C TYR A 447 8.02 7.74 -9.81
N THR A 448 7.28 8.52 -10.60
CA THR A 448 7.67 8.85 -11.98
C THR A 448 7.89 10.35 -12.11
N SER A 449 8.71 10.75 -13.08
CA SER A 449 8.97 12.16 -13.39
C SER A 449 7.68 12.96 -13.54
N LYS A 450 6.70 12.41 -14.27
CA LYS A 450 5.42 13.06 -14.49
C LYS A 450 4.63 13.22 -13.20
N LEU A 451 4.54 12.17 -12.38
CA LEU A 451 3.80 12.20 -11.11
C LEU A 451 4.41 13.19 -10.12
N ALA A 452 5.73 13.22 -10.00
CA ALA A 452 6.43 14.16 -9.13
C ALA A 452 6.25 15.62 -9.61
N ARG A 453 6.29 15.87 -10.92
CA ARG A 453 6.03 17.21 -11.48
C ARG A 453 4.61 17.73 -11.21
N LEU A 454 3.59 16.87 -11.18
CA LEU A 454 2.23 17.29 -10.82
C LEU A 454 2.18 17.93 -9.42
N ASN A 455 2.95 17.40 -8.46
CA ASN A 455 3.02 17.97 -7.12
C ASN A 455 3.77 19.30 -7.10
N VAL A 456 4.88 19.42 -7.84
CA VAL A 456 5.62 20.69 -8.01
C VAL A 456 4.75 21.78 -8.63
N GLU A 457 4.06 21.45 -9.72
CA GLU A 457 3.15 22.37 -10.41
C GLU A 457 2.00 22.81 -9.50
N HIS A 458 1.45 21.89 -8.70
CA HIS A 458 0.43 22.22 -7.71
C HIS A 458 0.94 23.20 -6.65
N LEU A 459 2.13 22.97 -6.07
CA LEU A 459 2.71 23.88 -5.06
C LEU A 459 2.90 25.30 -5.58
N ARG A 460 3.16 25.49 -6.88
CA ARG A 460 3.29 26.83 -7.49
C ARG A 460 1.96 27.55 -7.69
N GLN A 461 0.83 26.85 -7.66
CA GLN A 461 -0.48 27.47 -7.84
C GLN A 461 -0.85 28.37 -6.65
N ALA A 462 -1.57 29.46 -6.93
CA ALA A 462 -2.02 30.42 -5.91
C ALA A 462 -2.97 29.79 -4.88
N ASP A 463 -3.67 28.73 -5.29
CA ASP A 463 -4.66 28.07 -4.47
C ASP A 463 -4.11 26.85 -3.71
N ALA A 464 -2.82 26.48 -3.82
CA ALA A 464 -2.26 25.37 -3.04
C ALA A 464 -2.46 25.55 -1.51
N ALA A 465 -2.33 24.47 -0.74
CA ALA A 465 -2.59 24.48 0.69
C ALA A 465 -1.87 25.63 1.43
N LYS A 466 -2.56 26.35 2.32
CA LYS A 466 -1.94 27.43 3.09
C LYS A 466 -0.97 26.91 4.14
N ASN A 467 -1.23 25.72 4.67
CA ASN A 467 -0.43 25.05 5.68
C ASN A 467 0.02 23.68 5.17
N ILE A 468 1.24 23.28 5.51
CA ILE A 468 1.75 21.94 5.28
C ILE A 468 2.30 21.40 6.59
N PHE A 469 1.79 20.24 7.02
CA PHE A 469 2.45 19.43 8.03
C PHE A 469 3.52 18.56 7.35
N PHE A 470 4.79 18.79 7.65
CA PHE A 470 5.91 18.17 6.93
C PHE A 470 6.76 17.25 7.82
N ASP A 471 7.03 16.04 7.32
CA ASP A 471 8.08 15.14 7.81
C ASP A 471 8.71 14.35 6.65
N ILE A 472 9.88 13.74 6.89
CA ILE A 472 10.57 12.87 5.93
C ILE A 472 10.57 11.45 6.50
N ARG A 473 9.82 10.55 5.86
CA ARG A 473 9.68 9.14 6.28
C ARG A 473 9.66 8.21 5.06
N PRO A 474 10.79 8.03 4.38
CA PRO A 474 10.87 7.19 3.20
C PRO A 474 10.60 5.72 3.54
N ILE A 475 10.08 4.96 2.57
CA ILE A 475 9.90 3.51 2.67
C ILE A 475 11.01 2.76 1.92
N ASP A 476 11.09 1.43 2.09
CA ASP A 476 11.93 0.54 1.29
C ASP A 476 13.43 0.95 1.20
N GLN A 477 13.99 1.53 2.27
CA GLN A 477 15.36 2.06 2.34
C GLN A 477 15.69 3.07 1.22
N ARG A 478 14.73 3.91 0.83
CA ARG A 478 14.96 4.99 -0.14
C ARG A 478 15.64 6.19 0.54
N LEU A 479 16.41 6.95 -0.24
CA LEU A 479 16.88 8.26 0.19
C LEU A 479 15.67 9.19 0.36
N GLY A 480 15.65 10.04 1.40
CA GLY A 480 14.50 10.90 1.68
C GLY A 480 14.04 11.73 0.49
N SER A 481 14.99 12.27 -0.28
CA SER A 481 14.73 13.08 -1.49
C SER A 481 14.24 12.27 -2.70
N PHE A 482 14.13 10.94 -2.61
CA PHE A 482 13.49 10.13 -3.66
C PHE A 482 11.97 10.11 -3.53
N GLU A 483 11.41 10.44 -2.36
CA GLU A 483 9.96 10.47 -2.15
C GLU A 483 9.47 11.92 -2.15
N ASP A 484 8.96 12.34 -3.31
CA ASP A 484 8.45 13.71 -3.52
C ASP A 484 9.49 14.81 -3.26
N GLY A 485 10.78 14.49 -3.42
CA GLY A 485 11.89 15.42 -3.18
C GLY A 485 11.96 16.57 -4.18
N LEU A 486 11.37 16.43 -5.38
CA LEU A 486 11.21 17.55 -6.32
C LEU A 486 10.38 18.69 -5.75
N SER A 487 9.49 18.40 -4.79
CA SER A 487 8.69 19.40 -4.10
C SER A 487 9.48 20.20 -3.07
N TRP A 488 10.67 19.75 -2.65
CA TRP A 488 11.40 20.37 -1.54
C TRP A 488 11.91 21.78 -1.85
N PRO A 489 12.51 22.08 -3.01
CA PRO A 489 12.88 23.46 -3.35
C PRO A 489 11.69 24.42 -3.33
N GLU A 490 10.53 23.98 -3.82
CA GLU A 490 9.28 24.75 -3.77
C GLU A 490 8.84 25.00 -2.32
N MET A 491 8.87 23.99 -1.45
CA MET A 491 8.52 24.16 -0.05
C MET A 491 9.47 25.13 0.67
N LEU A 492 10.77 25.01 0.43
CA LEU A 492 11.78 25.86 1.08
C LEU A 492 11.67 27.33 0.67
N THR A 493 11.09 27.61 -0.51
CA THR A 493 11.02 28.95 -1.09
C THR A 493 9.63 29.58 -1.05
N LEU A 494 8.56 28.80 -1.23
CA LEU A 494 7.17 29.26 -1.21
C LEU A 494 6.55 29.21 0.19
N TYR A 495 7.15 28.50 1.14
CA TYR A 495 6.63 28.37 2.52
C TYR A 495 7.68 28.76 3.55
N ASP A 496 7.22 29.38 4.63
CA ASP A 496 7.98 29.66 5.84
C ASP A 496 7.75 28.54 6.87
N ILE A 497 8.82 28.03 7.47
CA ILE A 497 8.70 27.12 8.60
C ILE A 497 8.39 27.96 9.84
N THR A 498 7.27 27.71 10.49
CA THR A 498 6.75 28.58 11.57
C THR A 498 6.78 27.92 12.94
N GLN A 499 6.61 26.59 13.00
CA GLN A 499 6.57 25.84 14.25
C GLN A 499 7.24 24.46 14.11
N THR A 500 7.82 23.99 15.22
CA THR A 500 8.47 22.68 15.34
C THR A 500 7.83 21.74 16.35
N GLU A 501 6.75 22.19 17.00
CA GLU A 501 6.06 21.45 18.06
C GLU A 501 5.30 20.25 17.49
N GLY A 502 5.26 19.15 18.26
CA GLY A 502 4.52 17.94 17.88
C GLY A 502 5.24 17.01 16.88
N ARG A 503 4.46 16.39 15.99
CA ARG A 503 4.96 15.37 15.04
C ARG A 503 5.60 15.92 13.78
N TYR A 504 5.16 17.08 13.32
CA TYR A 504 5.53 17.63 12.01
C TYR A 504 6.17 19.01 12.16
N LEU A 505 6.89 19.46 11.14
CA LEU A 505 7.08 20.89 10.96
C LEU A 505 5.80 21.50 10.43
N LEU A 506 5.41 22.67 10.94
CA LEU A 506 4.36 23.47 10.34
C LEU A 506 4.98 24.47 9.36
N LEU A 507 4.68 24.29 8.08
CA LEU A 507 5.04 25.19 6.99
C LEU A 507 3.82 26.02 6.63
N GLN A 508 3.96 27.34 6.57
CA GLN A 508 2.90 28.26 6.15
C GLN A 508 3.29 28.96 4.86
N ARG A 509 2.34 29.12 3.95
CA ARG A 509 2.58 29.78 2.67
C ARG A 509 3.10 31.19 2.92
N SER A 510 4.24 31.52 2.32
CA SER A 510 4.93 32.78 2.57
C SER A 510 4.24 33.93 1.83
N ASP A 511 4.06 35.05 2.51
CA ASP A 511 3.63 36.32 1.89
C ASP A 511 4.74 36.92 1.00
N ARG A 512 5.98 36.44 1.16
CA ARG A 512 7.16 36.88 0.41
C ARG A 512 7.89 35.65 -0.14
N PRO A 513 7.32 35.00 -1.17
CA PRO A 513 7.94 33.82 -1.76
C PRO A 513 9.35 34.15 -2.25
N ARG A 514 10.26 33.21 -1.99
CA ARG A 514 11.64 33.25 -2.44
C ARG A 514 11.77 32.51 -3.77
N GLN A 515 12.97 32.53 -4.34
CA GLN A 515 13.32 31.72 -5.50
C GLN A 515 14.52 30.85 -5.17
N TYR A 516 14.64 29.73 -5.89
CA TYR A 516 15.82 28.89 -5.86
C TYR A 516 16.43 28.84 -7.26
N GLU A 517 17.73 28.57 -7.30
CA GLU A 517 18.50 28.38 -8.53
C GLU A 517 19.26 27.05 -8.45
N LEU A 518 19.40 26.40 -9.60
CA LEU A 518 20.25 25.23 -9.78
C LEU A 518 21.42 25.64 -10.69
N GLU A 519 22.55 25.95 -10.08
CA GLU A 519 23.75 26.32 -10.82
C GLU A 519 24.54 25.06 -11.17
N THR A 520 24.72 24.76 -12.46
CA THR A 520 25.43 23.54 -12.89
C THR A 520 26.88 23.55 -12.39
N ILE A 521 27.24 22.55 -11.58
CA ILE A 521 28.61 22.28 -11.12
C ILE A 521 29.38 21.53 -12.21
N GLY A 522 28.72 20.56 -12.86
CA GLY A 522 29.32 19.81 -13.95
C GLY A 522 28.42 18.71 -14.49
N GLU A 523 28.71 18.29 -15.72
CA GLU A 523 28.08 17.16 -16.39
C GLU A 523 29.15 16.16 -16.81
N LYS A 524 28.89 14.87 -16.62
CA LYS A 524 29.77 13.82 -17.10
C LYS A 524 29.03 12.54 -17.44
N LEU A 525 29.66 11.73 -18.29
CA LEU A 525 29.30 10.34 -18.48
C LEU A 525 30.02 9.50 -17.41
N ALA A 526 29.25 8.83 -16.56
CA ALA A 526 29.77 8.02 -15.46
C ALA A 526 29.52 6.53 -15.70
N THR A 527 30.30 5.66 -15.05
CA THR A 527 30.17 4.21 -15.16
C THR A 527 29.52 3.61 -13.91
N LEU A 528 28.70 2.57 -14.07
CA LEU A 528 28.15 1.81 -12.94
C LEU A 528 29.28 1.22 -12.08
N GLY A 529 29.15 1.35 -10.76
CA GLY A 529 30.12 0.87 -9.77
C GLY A 529 31.30 1.82 -9.50
N GLU A 530 31.50 2.84 -10.35
CA GLU A 530 32.55 3.86 -10.20
C GLU A 530 32.22 4.83 -9.07
N TRP A 531 33.19 5.09 -8.18
CA TRP A 531 33.08 6.13 -7.15
C TRP A 531 33.27 7.51 -7.75
N ILE A 532 32.35 8.41 -7.44
CA ILE A 532 32.36 9.81 -7.86
C ILE A 532 32.53 10.67 -6.61
N ASN A 533 33.61 11.44 -6.55
CA ASN A 533 33.84 12.40 -5.47
C ASN A 533 33.05 13.68 -5.71
N LEU A 534 32.59 14.30 -4.62
CA LEU A 534 31.85 15.57 -4.58
C LEU A 534 32.66 16.67 -3.86
N ASP A 535 33.99 16.52 -3.82
CA ASP A 535 34.90 17.35 -3.02
C ASP A 535 34.52 18.85 -3.07
N ASP A 536 34.35 19.46 -1.89
CA ASP A 536 33.96 20.86 -1.62
C ASP A 536 32.54 21.33 -2.02
N ALA A 537 31.70 20.48 -2.61
CA ALA A 537 30.34 20.89 -2.99
C ALA A 537 29.38 20.94 -1.78
N ASN A 538 28.67 22.06 -1.61
CA ASN A 538 27.77 22.30 -0.48
C ASN A 538 26.44 21.54 -0.63
N SER A 539 25.46 22.18 -1.28
CA SER A 539 24.10 21.68 -1.50
C SER A 539 24.00 21.11 -2.91
N VAL A 540 24.32 19.83 -3.07
CA VAL A 540 24.40 19.16 -4.36
C VAL A 540 23.05 18.57 -4.74
N TRP A 541 22.52 19.06 -5.85
CA TRP A 541 21.43 18.46 -6.60
C TRP A 541 22.01 17.54 -7.67
N GLY A 542 21.61 16.27 -7.66
CA GLY A 542 22.06 15.29 -8.66
C GLY A 542 20.94 14.93 -9.61
N GLU A 543 21.20 14.95 -10.92
CA GLU A 543 20.32 14.44 -11.97
C GLU A 543 21.01 13.26 -12.67
N VAL A 544 20.33 12.12 -12.74
CA VAL A 544 20.87 10.86 -13.28
C VAL A 544 19.95 10.35 -14.37
N LYS A 545 20.42 10.34 -15.62
CA LYS A 545 19.69 9.76 -16.75
C LYS A 545 20.18 8.33 -16.98
N LEU A 546 19.50 7.39 -16.33
CA LEU A 546 19.76 5.96 -16.46
C LEU A 546 18.44 5.22 -16.70
N LYS A 547 18.24 4.75 -17.94
CA LYS A 547 17.05 3.99 -18.33
C LYS A 547 17.40 2.51 -18.54
N PRO A 548 16.46 1.59 -18.26
CA PRO A 548 16.67 0.17 -18.53
C PRO A 548 16.89 -0.08 -20.03
N ASN A 549 17.78 -1.03 -20.34
CA ASN A 549 18.01 -1.48 -21.70
C ASN A 549 16.85 -2.38 -22.20
N PHE A 550 16.99 -3.00 -23.37
CA PHE A 550 15.96 -3.89 -23.92
C PHE A 550 15.56 -5.02 -22.94
N TRP A 551 16.54 -5.68 -22.31
CA TRP A 551 16.31 -6.73 -21.33
C TRP A 551 15.64 -6.20 -20.06
N GLY A 552 16.03 -5.01 -19.59
CA GLY A 552 15.39 -4.35 -18.46
C GLY A 552 13.91 -4.04 -18.74
N LYS A 553 13.59 -3.57 -19.94
CA LYS A 553 12.19 -3.36 -20.36
C LYS A 553 11.40 -4.68 -20.39
N LEU A 554 12.00 -5.76 -20.89
CA LEU A 554 11.37 -7.08 -20.89
C LEU A 554 11.12 -7.58 -19.45
N ALA A 555 12.10 -7.46 -18.57
CA ALA A 555 11.98 -7.85 -17.16
C ALA A 555 10.90 -7.06 -16.42
N LYS A 556 10.85 -5.73 -16.63
CA LYS A 556 9.81 -4.84 -16.10
C LYS A 556 8.41 -5.29 -16.53
N THR A 557 8.23 -5.57 -17.82
CA THR A 557 6.95 -6.01 -18.37
C THR A 557 6.57 -7.39 -17.82
N ALA A 558 7.50 -8.35 -17.85
CA ALA A 558 7.26 -9.72 -17.42
C ALA A 558 6.93 -9.83 -15.93
N LEU A 559 7.70 -9.16 -15.05
CA LEU A 559 7.51 -9.24 -13.60
C LEU A 559 7.80 -7.92 -12.91
N ARG A 560 9.07 -7.52 -12.83
CA ARG A 560 9.53 -6.30 -12.16
C ARG A 560 10.91 -5.92 -12.64
N LEU A 561 11.26 -4.65 -12.52
CA LEU A 561 12.60 -4.18 -12.86
C LEU A 561 13.57 -4.52 -11.70
N PRO A 562 14.76 -5.10 -11.96
CA PRO A 562 15.75 -5.36 -10.91
C PRO A 562 16.30 -4.05 -10.32
N HIS A 563 16.42 -3.97 -9.00
CA HIS A 563 16.83 -2.74 -8.32
C HIS A 563 18.27 -2.33 -8.62
N LEU A 564 18.45 -1.01 -8.73
CA LEU A 564 19.72 -0.33 -8.60
C LEU A 564 19.81 0.29 -7.21
N TYR A 565 21.03 0.53 -6.76
CA TYR A 565 21.29 1.15 -5.48
C TYR A 565 22.23 2.33 -5.61
N LEU A 566 21.94 3.38 -4.85
CA LEU A 566 22.82 4.52 -4.64
C LEU A 566 23.58 4.24 -3.34
N GLU A 567 24.89 3.99 -3.44
CA GLU A 567 25.76 3.93 -2.27
C GLU A 567 26.43 5.29 -2.09
N VAL A 568 26.38 5.82 -0.87
CA VAL A 568 27.00 7.10 -0.51
C VAL A 568 27.94 6.91 0.67
N GLU A 569 29.04 7.64 0.66
CA GLU A 569 29.93 7.81 1.81
C GLU A 569 29.84 9.27 2.27
N THR A 570 29.44 9.47 3.52
CA THR A 570 29.26 10.80 4.11
C THR A 570 30.52 11.28 4.84
N ALA A 571 30.55 12.56 5.21
CA ALA A 571 31.73 13.19 5.78
C ALA A 571 32.20 12.56 7.11
N ASN A 572 31.28 11.97 7.88
CA ASN A 572 31.57 11.21 9.09
C ASN A 572 32.07 9.77 8.84
N GLY A 573 32.23 9.36 7.57
CA GLY A 573 32.69 8.04 7.17
C GLY A 573 31.60 6.98 7.09
N ASN A 574 30.33 7.32 7.37
CA ASN A 574 29.23 6.38 7.23
C ASN A 574 29.00 6.06 5.75
N ARG A 575 28.92 4.76 5.44
CA ARG A 575 28.46 4.25 4.15
C ARG A 575 27.04 3.76 4.27
N THR A 576 26.18 4.22 3.37
CA THR A 576 24.78 3.83 3.34
C THR A 576 24.37 3.55 1.91
N GLN A 577 23.54 2.52 1.75
CA GLN A 577 23.00 2.11 0.47
C GLN A 577 21.51 2.40 0.44
N TYR A 578 21.05 3.07 -0.62
CA TYR A 578 19.65 3.43 -0.83
C TYR A 578 19.10 2.77 -2.08
N THR A 579 17.86 2.28 -2.02
CA THR A 579 17.14 1.79 -3.20
C THR A 579 16.85 2.95 -4.15
N MET A 580 17.22 2.82 -5.43
CA MET A 580 17.05 3.89 -6.42
C MET A 580 15.68 3.90 -7.10
N LEU A 581 15.22 5.11 -7.44
CA LEU A 581 14.06 5.36 -8.30
C LEU A 581 14.50 6.01 -9.61
N THR A 582 14.80 5.19 -10.62
CA THR A 582 15.45 5.65 -11.87
C THR A 582 14.71 6.77 -12.60
N ASP A 583 13.37 6.75 -12.63
CA ASP A 583 12.60 7.81 -13.28
C ASP A 583 12.68 9.13 -12.51
N VAL A 584 12.47 9.14 -11.19
CA VAL A 584 12.56 10.37 -10.35
C VAL A 584 13.95 10.99 -10.41
N MET A 585 15.00 10.16 -10.39
CA MET A 585 16.38 10.66 -10.43
C MET A 585 16.71 11.38 -11.74
N SER A 586 15.97 11.13 -12.82
CA SER A 586 16.14 11.85 -14.09
C SER A 586 15.60 13.29 -14.08
N GLU A 587 14.79 13.65 -13.08
CA GLU A 587 14.35 15.02 -12.78
C GLU A 587 15.22 15.69 -11.71
N GLY A 588 16.03 14.86 -11.05
CA GLY A 588 16.98 15.24 -10.03
C GLY A 588 16.46 15.11 -8.60
N PHE A 589 17.40 15.18 -7.66
CA PHE A 589 17.14 15.01 -6.23
C PHE A 589 18.26 15.66 -5.42
N LEU A 590 17.99 15.97 -4.15
CA LEU A 590 19.03 16.44 -3.23
C LEU A 590 19.97 15.28 -2.87
N LEU A 591 21.16 15.28 -3.45
CA LEU A 591 22.20 14.27 -3.22
C LEU A 591 23.03 14.58 -1.97
N SER A 592 23.31 15.85 -1.68
CA SER A 592 24.07 16.29 -0.51
C SER A 592 23.56 17.65 0.01
N PRO A 593 23.43 17.85 1.32
CA PRO A 593 23.55 16.86 2.40
C PRO A 593 22.38 15.86 2.39
N ILE A 594 22.56 14.71 3.02
CA ILE A 594 21.47 13.75 3.22
C ILE A 594 20.51 14.28 4.28
N LEU A 595 19.25 14.47 3.90
CA LEU A 595 18.16 14.82 4.82
C LEU A 595 17.34 13.57 5.11
N SER A 596 17.38 13.09 6.35
CA SER A 596 16.77 11.81 6.76
C SER A 596 15.48 11.98 7.55
N ASN A 597 15.23 13.17 8.08
CA ASN A 597 14.05 13.49 8.90
C ASN A 597 13.74 15.00 8.80
N ARG A 598 12.60 15.43 9.36
CA ARG A 598 12.22 16.85 9.34
C ARG A 598 13.23 17.81 9.98
N TRP A 599 14.02 17.37 10.96
CA TRP A 599 15.00 18.24 11.61
C TRP A 599 16.17 18.56 10.70
N ASP A 600 16.64 17.59 9.93
CA ASP A 600 17.63 17.85 8.88
C ASP A 600 17.08 18.84 7.85
N PHE A 601 15.81 18.71 7.49
CA PHE A 601 15.14 19.65 6.58
C PHE A 601 15.07 21.06 7.15
N LEU A 602 14.72 21.20 8.43
CA LEU A 602 14.70 22.48 9.13
C LEU A 602 16.09 23.10 9.21
N GLU A 603 17.10 22.34 9.63
CA GLU A 603 18.50 22.76 9.65
C GLU A 603 18.95 23.23 8.26
N PHE A 604 18.57 22.49 7.22
CA PHE A 604 18.85 22.89 5.84
C PHE A 604 18.13 24.18 5.45
N ALA A 605 16.95 24.48 5.96
CA ALA A 605 16.20 25.68 5.60
C ALA A 605 16.80 26.99 6.17
N ILE A 606 17.65 26.93 7.20
CA ILE A 606 18.16 28.08 7.95
C ILE A 606 19.67 28.37 7.71
N PRO A 607 20.18 29.55 8.09
CA PRO A 607 21.62 29.86 8.02
C PRO A 607 22.48 28.91 8.87
N ASN A 608 23.75 28.75 8.50
CA ASN A 608 24.75 27.90 9.16
C ASN A 608 24.50 26.38 9.08
N TRP A 609 23.58 25.94 8.23
CA TRP A 609 23.32 24.52 7.97
C TRP A 609 24.59 23.72 7.63
N GLN A 610 25.60 24.37 7.03
CA GLN A 610 26.86 23.74 6.67
C GLN A 610 27.63 23.23 7.89
N GLN A 611 27.42 23.84 9.06
CA GLN A 611 28.02 23.41 10.33
C GLN A 611 27.19 22.30 10.97
N THR A 612 25.87 22.45 11.02
CA THR A 612 24.97 21.49 11.69
C THR A 612 24.83 20.19 10.89
N LEU A 613 24.82 20.27 9.56
CA LEU A 613 24.74 19.12 8.64
C LEU A 613 26.11 18.73 8.06
N ALA A 614 27.22 19.24 8.60
CA ALA A 614 28.58 18.97 8.09
C ALA A 614 28.85 17.47 7.92
N ARG A 615 28.41 16.65 8.88
CA ARG A 615 28.58 15.19 8.88
C ARG A 615 27.74 14.46 7.85
N LYS A 616 26.61 15.04 7.46
CA LYS A 616 25.64 14.49 6.50
C LYS A 616 25.95 14.86 5.05
N LYS A 617 26.98 15.69 4.81
CA LYS A 617 27.51 15.96 3.48
C LYS A 617 28.05 14.67 2.86
N VAL A 618 27.69 14.40 1.61
CA VAL A 618 28.22 13.27 0.85
C VAL A 618 29.60 13.63 0.31
N LYS A 619 30.61 12.84 0.64
CA LYS A 619 31.98 12.96 0.10
C LYS A 619 32.09 12.33 -1.27
N LYS A 620 31.49 11.15 -1.42
CA LYS A 620 31.47 10.41 -2.68
C LYS A 620 30.27 9.49 -2.75
N PHE A 621 29.86 9.15 -3.95
CA PHE A 621 28.75 8.22 -4.20
C PHE A 621 29.04 7.33 -5.40
N ARG A 622 28.27 6.26 -5.54
CA ARG A 622 28.24 5.43 -6.74
C ARG A 622 26.88 4.78 -6.94
N ILE A 623 26.58 4.42 -8.18
CA ILE A 623 25.40 3.65 -8.54
C ILE A 623 25.81 2.19 -8.77
N ILE A 624 25.12 1.26 -8.11
CA ILE A 624 25.46 -0.17 -8.11
C ILE A 624 24.30 -0.99 -8.67
N ALA A 625 24.63 -1.90 -9.57
CA ALA A 625 23.75 -2.95 -10.06
C ALA A 625 24.28 -4.31 -9.57
N PRO A 626 23.77 -4.88 -8.46
CA PRO A 626 24.37 -6.07 -7.87
C PRO A 626 24.15 -7.32 -8.74
N GLY A 627 25.20 -8.15 -8.84
CA GLY A 627 25.17 -9.41 -9.57
C GLY A 627 24.67 -9.25 -11.01
N ASN A 628 23.68 -10.08 -11.37
CA ASN A 628 23.11 -10.11 -12.71
C ASN A 628 22.19 -8.91 -13.02
N ASN A 629 21.93 -8.02 -12.05
CA ASN A 629 21.11 -6.82 -12.30
C ASN A 629 21.77 -5.91 -13.34
N SER A 630 23.11 -5.92 -13.42
CA SER A 630 23.88 -5.15 -14.40
C SER A 630 23.49 -5.43 -15.86
N TRP A 631 22.98 -6.63 -16.18
CA TRP A 631 22.55 -6.99 -17.54
C TRP A 631 21.29 -6.25 -18.00
N PHE A 632 20.52 -5.66 -17.09
CA PHE A 632 19.26 -4.97 -17.39
C PHE A 632 19.43 -3.46 -17.62
N TYR A 633 20.67 -2.97 -17.46
CA TYR A 633 21.02 -1.55 -17.56
C TYR A 633 22.22 -1.34 -18.47
N PRO A 634 22.37 -0.15 -19.08
CA PRO A 634 23.63 0.23 -19.71
C PRO A 634 24.74 0.37 -18.65
N SER A 635 25.99 0.12 -19.04
CA SER A 635 27.15 0.25 -18.15
C SER A 635 27.49 1.70 -17.82
N THR A 636 27.06 2.65 -18.64
CA THR A 636 27.27 4.09 -18.47
C THR A 636 25.96 4.86 -18.39
N TYR A 637 26.00 6.01 -17.73
CA TYR A 637 24.85 6.91 -17.56
C TYR A 637 25.29 8.38 -17.56
N GLN A 638 24.38 9.28 -17.95
CA GLN A 638 24.63 10.72 -17.85
C GLN A 638 24.33 11.19 -16.43
N LEU A 639 25.26 11.96 -15.88
CA LEU A 639 25.16 12.59 -14.57
C LEU A 639 25.35 14.09 -14.72
N GLN A 640 24.40 14.86 -14.20
CA GLN A 640 24.55 16.29 -14.01
C GLN A 640 24.50 16.60 -12.50
N LEU A 641 25.45 17.39 -12.05
CA LEU A 641 25.51 17.90 -10.68
C LEU A 641 25.29 19.40 -10.73
N SER A 642 24.42 19.90 -9.86
CA SER A 642 24.12 21.32 -9.72
C SER A 642 24.15 21.72 -8.26
N GLN A 643 24.44 22.98 -7.96
CA GLN A 643 24.35 23.54 -6.63
C GLN A 643 22.95 24.15 -6.44
N LEU A 644 22.20 23.65 -5.46
CA LEU A 644 20.92 24.20 -5.06
C LEU A 644 21.12 25.43 -4.18
N GLN A 645 20.78 26.59 -4.71
CA GLN A 645 20.89 27.88 -4.03
C GLN A 645 19.50 28.44 -3.76
N PHE A 646 19.27 28.94 -2.55
CA PHE A 646 18.06 29.67 -2.19
C PHE A 646 18.29 30.53 -0.93
N PRO A 647 17.57 31.65 -0.76
CA PRO A 647 17.62 32.44 0.46
C PRO A 647 17.15 31.63 1.67
N ARG A 648 17.96 31.59 2.73
CA ARG A 648 17.66 30.84 3.97
C ARG A 648 16.72 31.62 4.87
N GLN A 649 15.97 30.91 5.71
CA GLN A 649 14.95 31.48 6.59
C GLN A 649 15.54 31.93 7.94
N ASP A 650 14.96 32.98 8.53
CA ASP A 650 15.39 33.48 9.85
C ASP A 650 14.88 32.57 10.98
N ARG A 651 15.81 31.87 11.62
CA ARG A 651 15.53 30.97 12.75
C ARG A 651 14.80 31.64 13.93
N SER A 652 14.91 32.96 14.10
CA SER A 652 14.27 33.69 15.21
C SER A 652 12.74 33.72 15.09
N ARG A 653 12.21 33.46 13.89
CA ARG A 653 10.76 33.45 13.59
C ARG A 653 10.11 32.08 13.79
N ILE A 654 10.90 31.06 14.15
CA ILE A 654 10.44 29.68 14.26
C ILE A 654 10.14 29.36 15.72
N THR A 655 8.86 29.17 16.02
CA THR A 655 8.40 28.81 17.38
C THR A 655 8.83 27.38 17.71
N GLY A 656 9.31 27.16 18.94
CA GLY A 656 9.79 25.84 19.41
C GLY A 656 11.20 25.46 18.94
N TRP A 657 11.90 26.33 18.20
CA TRP A 657 13.24 26.03 17.66
C TRP A 657 14.30 25.76 18.74
N GLN A 658 14.33 26.55 19.82
CA GLN A 658 15.34 26.39 20.88
C GLN A 658 15.23 25.02 21.56
N GLU A 659 14.02 24.61 21.94
CA GLU A 659 13.76 23.29 22.51
C GLU A 659 14.10 22.17 21.52
N ALA A 660 13.76 22.34 20.25
CA ALA A 660 14.09 21.40 19.19
C ALA A 660 15.60 21.20 19.02
N SER A 661 16.37 22.28 18.99
CA SER A 661 17.82 22.24 18.78
C SER A 661 18.60 21.50 19.87
N ASN A 662 18.00 21.35 21.06
CA ASN A 662 18.60 20.63 22.19
C ASN A 662 18.22 19.13 22.23
N ARG A 663 17.27 18.69 21.40
CA ARG A 663 16.82 17.29 21.35
C ARG A 663 17.72 16.46 20.42
N ILE A 664 18.21 15.34 20.95
CA ILE A 664 18.96 14.35 20.19
C ILE A 664 18.00 13.31 19.62
N ILE A 665 18.15 13.03 18.34
CA ILE A 665 17.35 12.04 17.62
C ILE A 665 18.18 10.75 17.54
N PRO A 666 17.68 9.63 18.07
CA PRO A 666 18.31 8.34 17.89
C PRO A 666 18.15 7.84 16.44
N GLU A 667 19.21 7.23 15.92
CA GLU A 667 19.23 6.52 14.65
C GLU A 667 19.18 5.00 14.90
N ALA A 668 18.49 4.26 14.02
CA ALA A 668 18.30 2.82 14.21
C ALA A 668 19.60 2.12 13.89
N LEU A 669 20.18 1.41 14.86
CA LEU A 669 21.32 0.52 14.59
C LEU A 669 20.82 -0.86 14.11
N ASN A 670 19.64 -1.28 14.60
CA ASN A 670 18.86 -2.39 14.05
C ASN A 670 17.36 -2.21 14.33
N GLY A 671 16.51 -2.90 13.56
CA GLY A 671 15.05 -2.81 13.67
C GLY A 671 14.46 -1.53 13.08
N VAL A 672 13.19 -1.26 13.38
CA VAL A 672 12.45 -0.07 12.92
C VAL A 672 12.29 0.89 14.09
N ILE A 673 12.71 2.14 13.90
CA ILE A 673 12.36 3.22 14.82
C ILE A 673 10.98 3.74 14.44
N ILE A 674 10.04 3.59 15.36
CA ILE A 674 8.70 4.15 15.20
C ILE A 674 8.54 5.23 16.25
N ARG A 675 8.30 6.46 15.81
CA ARG A 675 7.93 7.51 16.75
C ARG A 675 6.54 7.19 17.32
N THR A 676 6.39 7.16 18.64
CA THR A 676 5.16 6.79 19.34
C THR A 676 4.77 7.89 20.32
N ALA A 677 3.48 8.14 20.49
CA ALA A 677 3.01 8.95 21.61
C ALA A 677 3.37 8.25 22.92
N ILE A 678 3.66 9.05 23.95
CA ILE A 678 3.93 8.55 25.31
C ILE A 678 2.89 9.19 26.22
N ASP A 679 2.03 8.36 26.79
CA ASP A 679 1.01 8.81 27.72
C ASP A 679 1.65 9.52 28.92
N GLY A 680 1.19 10.75 29.20
CA GLY A 680 1.70 11.59 30.29
C GLY A 680 2.78 12.59 29.88
N GLU A 681 3.24 12.60 28.62
CA GLU A 681 4.08 13.66 28.07
C GLU A 681 3.45 14.25 26.79
N ASN A 682 3.46 15.58 26.64
CA ASN A 682 3.13 16.25 25.36
C ASN A 682 4.21 16.03 24.27
N THR A 683 5.02 14.98 24.40
CA THR A 683 6.16 14.69 23.52
C THR A 683 6.13 13.25 23.05
N ALA A 684 6.27 13.05 21.74
CA ALA A 684 6.40 11.71 21.19
C ALA A 684 7.84 11.19 21.32
N GLY A 685 7.98 9.94 21.78
CA GLY A 685 9.24 9.21 21.90
C GLY A 685 9.49 8.23 20.78
N TRP A 686 10.48 7.36 20.97
CA TRP A 686 11.01 6.42 19.99
C TRP A 686 10.79 5.00 20.49
N MET A 687 9.86 4.28 19.87
CA MET A 687 9.63 2.87 20.11
C MET A 687 10.91 2.09 19.80
N ALA A 688 11.32 1.26 20.74
CA ALA A 688 12.51 0.43 20.70
C ALA A 688 12.16 -0.96 21.28
N HIS A 689 11.18 -1.65 20.67
CA HIS A 689 10.75 -2.98 21.13
C HIS A 689 11.95 -3.92 21.30
N ALA A 690 12.11 -4.48 22.49
CA ALA A 690 13.28 -5.30 22.80
C ALA A 690 13.27 -6.64 22.01
N PRO A 691 14.42 -7.11 21.50
CA PRO A 691 15.72 -6.46 21.52
C PRO A 691 15.84 -5.36 20.44
N ASN A 692 16.33 -4.18 20.80
CA ASN A 692 16.62 -3.10 19.87
C ASN A 692 17.91 -2.36 20.24
N LYS A 693 18.58 -1.78 19.24
CA LYS A 693 19.72 -0.90 19.40
C LYS A 693 19.50 0.37 18.59
N LEU A 694 19.60 1.50 19.28
CA LEU A 694 19.64 2.82 18.70
C LEU A 694 21.03 3.41 18.90
N THR A 695 21.40 4.37 18.07
CA THR A 695 22.62 5.14 18.27
C THR A 695 22.28 6.62 18.35
N ILE A 696 22.96 7.31 19.25
CA ILE A 696 22.89 8.78 19.36
C ILE A 696 24.29 9.35 19.23
N GLU A 697 24.40 10.53 18.65
CA GLU A 697 25.63 11.30 18.65
C GLU A 697 25.51 12.50 19.60
N VAL A 698 26.54 12.70 20.43
CA VAL A 698 26.63 13.78 21.40
C VAL A 698 27.86 14.63 21.10
N GLY A 699 27.73 15.96 21.18
CA GLY A 699 28.81 16.89 20.87
C GLY A 699 29.94 16.86 21.92
N LYS A 700 31.20 17.07 21.49
CA LYS A 700 32.41 17.05 22.37
C LYS A 700 32.36 18.00 23.58
N LYS A 701 31.46 18.99 23.56
CA LYS A 701 31.35 20.04 24.58
C LYS A 701 30.18 19.81 25.54
N GLN A 702 29.43 18.72 25.38
CA GLN A 702 28.34 18.37 26.29
C GLN A 702 28.88 17.57 27.46
N GLN A 703 28.36 17.84 28.65
CA GLN A 703 28.81 17.23 29.90
C GLN A 703 27.77 16.30 30.51
N ASN A 704 26.52 16.37 30.07
CA ASN A 704 25.46 15.47 30.51
C ASN A 704 24.57 15.02 29.35
N LEU A 705 23.89 13.89 29.55
CA LEU A 705 22.83 13.40 28.70
C LEU A 705 21.63 13.05 29.58
N SER A 706 20.53 13.77 29.40
CA SER A 706 19.24 13.47 30.01
C SER A 706 18.36 12.72 29.02
N PHE A 707 17.60 11.75 29.49
CA PHE A 707 16.70 10.94 28.67
C PHE A 707 15.58 10.35 29.54
N SER A 708 14.49 10.00 28.88
CA SER A 708 13.35 9.30 29.44
C SER A 708 13.18 7.94 28.76
N PHE A 709 12.65 6.95 29.48
CA PHE A 709 12.49 5.58 28.98
C PHE A 709 11.38 4.86 29.73
N GLY A 710 10.82 3.80 29.13
CA GLY A 710 9.76 3.02 29.74
C GLY A 710 9.15 1.98 28.79
N ILE A 711 8.11 1.29 29.25
CA ILE A 711 7.28 0.38 28.45
C ILE A 711 5.91 1.02 28.28
N LEU A 712 5.36 1.00 27.06
CA LEU A 712 4.07 1.64 26.79
C LEU A 712 2.94 1.03 27.63
N PRO A 713 1.97 1.83 28.10
CA PRO A 713 0.86 1.35 28.93
C PRO A 713 0.14 0.16 28.30
N LYS A 714 -0.15 0.22 26.98
CA LYS A 714 -0.78 -0.89 26.26
C LYS A 714 0.05 -2.18 26.29
N GLY A 715 1.38 -2.09 26.27
CA GLY A 715 2.26 -3.25 26.43
C GLY A 715 2.21 -3.81 27.85
N VAL A 716 2.21 -2.93 28.85
CA VAL A 716 2.04 -3.32 30.26
C VAL A 716 0.69 -4.01 30.48
N ASP A 717 -0.40 -3.47 29.94
CA ASP A 717 -1.76 -4.01 30.07
C ASP A 717 -1.86 -5.42 29.46
N GLN A 718 -1.34 -5.61 28.25
CA GLN A 718 -1.31 -6.91 27.58
C GLN A 718 -0.43 -7.92 28.34
N SER A 719 0.73 -7.47 28.87
CA SER A 719 1.61 -8.29 29.69
C SER A 719 0.92 -8.81 30.96
N LEU A 720 0.16 -7.94 31.63
CA LEU A 720 -0.64 -8.29 32.81
C LEU A 720 -1.79 -9.23 32.45
N GLN A 721 -2.51 -8.96 31.35
CA GLN A 721 -3.67 -9.74 30.92
C GLN A 721 -3.29 -11.17 30.51
N GLU A 722 -2.19 -11.33 29.77
CA GLU A 722 -1.73 -12.63 29.27
C GLU A 722 -0.76 -13.34 30.21
N ASN A 723 -0.37 -12.71 31.32
CA ASN A 723 0.69 -13.16 32.21
C ASN A 723 1.98 -13.55 31.46
N ALA A 724 2.34 -12.74 30.46
CA ALA A 724 3.48 -12.95 29.57
C ALA A 724 4.36 -11.69 29.53
N GLY A 725 5.64 -11.83 29.20
CA GLY A 725 6.61 -10.74 29.28
C GLY A 725 7.46 -10.79 30.55
N ASP A 726 8.78 -10.64 30.41
CA ASP A 726 9.74 -10.57 31.52
C ASP A 726 10.45 -9.22 31.67
N GLY A 727 10.02 -8.22 30.91
CA GLY A 727 10.48 -6.85 31.03
C GLY A 727 11.78 -6.58 30.27
N VAL A 728 12.24 -5.33 30.35
CA VAL A 728 13.28 -4.81 29.46
C VAL A 728 14.44 -4.23 30.25
N GLU A 729 15.67 -4.58 29.87
CA GLU A 729 16.87 -3.85 30.31
C GLU A 729 17.14 -2.68 29.37
N PHE A 730 17.15 -1.48 29.91
CA PHE A 730 17.58 -0.27 29.20
C PHE A 730 19.04 -0.02 29.50
N ARG A 731 19.88 0.04 28.47
CA ARG A 731 21.32 0.21 28.62
C ARG A 731 21.84 1.30 27.69
N ILE A 732 22.77 2.13 28.16
CA ILE A 732 23.53 3.05 27.32
C ILE A 732 25.00 2.65 27.38
N ILE A 733 25.62 2.40 26.23
CA ILE A 733 27.02 2.01 26.12
C ILE A 733 27.82 2.95 25.22
N THR A 734 29.11 3.04 25.49
CA THR A 734 30.12 3.68 24.64
C THR A 734 31.12 2.63 24.12
N LEU A 735 31.69 2.88 22.94
CA LEU A 735 32.81 2.13 22.38
C LEU A 735 34.12 2.90 22.62
N GLU A 736 34.97 2.38 23.50
CA GLU A 736 36.32 2.93 23.73
C GLU A 736 37.31 2.44 22.65
N SER A 737 38.45 3.13 22.50
CA SER A 737 39.47 3.01 21.44
C SER A 737 40.17 1.63 21.27
N LYS A 738 39.66 0.58 21.91
CA LYS A 738 40.10 -0.83 21.78
C LYS A 738 38.94 -1.83 21.62
N ASN A 739 37.80 -1.42 21.09
CA ASN A 739 36.57 -2.24 21.02
C ASN A 739 36.04 -2.71 22.39
N ARG A 740 36.47 -2.08 23.48
CA ARG A 740 35.87 -2.31 24.82
C ARG A 740 34.59 -1.49 24.92
N GLN A 741 33.48 -2.18 25.22
CA GLN A 741 32.21 -1.55 25.55
C GLN A 741 32.23 -1.14 27.02
N LYS A 742 31.95 0.13 27.31
CA LYS A 742 31.72 0.61 28.67
C LYS A 742 30.24 0.94 28.83
N ILE A 743 29.63 0.39 29.87
CA ILE A 743 28.24 0.66 30.23
C ILE A 743 28.21 1.96 31.03
N LEU A 744 27.42 2.92 30.54
CA LEU A 744 27.23 4.24 31.16
C LEU A 744 25.93 4.30 31.96
N PHE A 745 24.95 3.51 31.54
CA PHE A 745 23.66 3.36 32.19
C PHE A 745 23.15 1.94 32.00
N SER A 746 22.54 1.36 33.02
CA SER A 746 21.74 0.14 32.92
C SER A 746 20.60 0.20 33.94
N ARG A 747 19.38 -0.09 33.50
CA ARG A 747 18.20 -0.21 34.35
C ARG A 747 17.26 -1.29 33.80
N GLN A 748 16.96 -2.29 34.61
CA GLN A 748 15.91 -3.27 34.31
C GLN A 748 14.55 -2.72 34.74
N LEU A 749 13.53 -2.82 33.89
CA LEU A 749 12.12 -2.58 34.22
C LEU A 749 11.33 -3.89 34.13
N GLN A 750 10.58 -4.24 35.17
CA GLN A 750 9.73 -5.44 35.22
C GLN A 750 8.28 -5.08 35.60
N PRO A 751 7.54 -4.36 34.74
CA PRO A 751 6.26 -3.75 35.10
C PRO A 751 5.15 -4.75 35.47
N ARG A 752 5.28 -6.02 35.04
CA ARG A 752 4.34 -7.10 35.40
C ARG A 752 4.43 -7.46 36.88
N THR A 753 5.66 -7.65 37.39
CA THR A 753 5.93 -8.08 38.76
C THR A 753 6.21 -6.92 39.72
N ASN A 754 6.60 -5.76 39.20
CA ASN A 754 6.91 -4.56 39.98
C ASN A 754 6.10 -3.35 39.46
N PRO A 755 5.04 -2.92 40.17
CA PRO A 755 4.24 -1.77 39.78
C PRO A 755 5.00 -0.45 39.64
N GLU A 756 6.09 -0.26 40.39
CA GLU A 756 6.93 0.96 40.34
C GLU A 756 7.70 1.08 39.01
N ASP A 757 7.86 -0.01 38.27
CA ASP A 757 8.52 0.00 36.95
C ASP A 757 7.55 0.41 35.82
N ARG A 758 6.30 0.78 36.14
CA ARG A 758 5.31 1.26 35.18
C ARG A 758 5.45 2.77 34.97
N GLY A 759 5.04 3.25 33.80
CA GLY A 759 5.10 4.67 33.46
C GLY A 759 6.49 5.13 32.98
N ILE A 760 6.70 6.45 33.02
CA ILE A 760 7.89 7.10 32.45
C ILE A 760 8.99 7.19 33.52
N HIS A 761 10.18 6.70 33.18
CA HIS A 761 11.38 6.84 33.99
C HIS A 761 12.31 7.87 33.37
N ARG A 762 13.04 8.62 34.20
CA ARG A 762 13.98 9.65 33.76
C ARG A 762 15.35 9.39 34.36
N ALA A 763 16.38 9.57 33.56
CA ALA A 763 17.77 9.46 34.01
C ALA A 763 18.64 10.53 33.34
N THR A 764 19.74 10.86 34.01
CA THR A 764 20.80 11.70 33.45
C THR A 764 22.13 11.03 33.70
N ILE A 765 22.98 10.95 32.68
CA ILE A 765 24.34 10.43 32.79
C ILE A 765 25.37 11.53 32.57
N ASP A 766 26.48 11.43 33.30
CA ASP A 766 27.64 12.29 33.12
C ASP A 766 28.47 11.83 31.92
N LEU A 767 28.73 12.75 30.99
CA LEU A 767 29.53 12.54 29.79
C LEU A 767 30.93 13.18 29.89
N SER A 768 31.25 13.86 31.00
CA SER A 768 32.48 14.65 31.17
C SER A 768 33.77 13.88 30.90
N GLN A 769 33.78 12.56 31.13
CA GLN A 769 34.95 11.68 30.97
C GLN A 769 34.85 10.73 29.76
N ILE A 770 34.00 11.05 28.79
CA ILE A 770 33.74 10.18 27.65
C ILE A 770 34.39 10.76 26.39
N ASP A 771 35.31 9.99 25.81
CA ASP A 771 36.07 10.39 24.61
C ASP A 771 35.36 10.02 23.29
N THR A 772 34.24 9.29 23.37
CA THR A 772 33.39 9.03 22.20
C THR A 772 32.32 10.10 22.05
N GLN A 773 31.93 10.34 20.80
CA GLN A 773 30.74 11.11 20.47
C GLN A 773 29.54 10.23 20.19
N LYS A 774 29.73 8.91 20.09
CA LYS A 774 28.67 7.98 19.67
C LYS A 774 28.32 7.05 20.82
N LEU A 775 27.07 7.11 21.25
CA LEU A 775 26.51 6.22 22.26
C LEU A 775 25.52 5.27 21.60
N ILE A 776 25.38 4.07 22.18
CA ILE A 776 24.41 3.07 21.75
C ILE A 776 23.40 2.89 22.90
N LEU A 777 22.12 3.07 22.59
CA LEU A 777 21.00 2.80 23.49
C LEU A 777 20.48 1.42 23.15
N GLU A 778 20.53 0.49 24.10
CA GLU A 778 20.07 -0.88 23.93
C GLU A 778 18.81 -1.10 24.76
N THR A 779 17.78 -1.68 24.16
CA THR A 779 16.70 -2.36 24.87
C THR A 779 16.94 -3.86 24.74
N ILE A 780 17.18 -4.52 25.86
CA ILE A 780 17.53 -5.94 25.90
C ILE A 780 16.33 -6.68 26.48
N SER A 781 15.85 -7.67 25.73
CA SER A 781 14.74 -8.51 26.17
C SER A 781 15.23 -9.61 27.10
N GLY A 782 14.38 -10.07 28.01
CA GLY A 782 14.58 -11.35 28.68
C GLY A 782 14.30 -12.55 27.77
N LYS A 783 13.95 -13.69 28.37
CA LYS A 783 13.57 -14.93 27.67
C LYS A 783 12.22 -14.80 26.96
N ASN A 784 11.36 -13.85 27.36
CA ASN A 784 10.04 -13.67 26.78
C ASN A 784 9.75 -12.20 26.48
N SER A 785 10.07 -11.77 25.26
CA SER A 785 9.89 -10.39 24.81
C SER A 785 8.45 -9.99 24.46
N ARG A 786 7.45 -10.81 24.78
CA ARG A 786 6.05 -10.47 24.50
C ARG A 786 5.66 -9.23 25.28
N TRP A 787 5.12 -8.25 24.56
CA TRP A 787 4.61 -6.99 25.11
C TRP A 787 5.67 -6.05 25.71
N ASP A 788 6.96 -6.31 25.43
CA ASP A 788 8.11 -5.45 25.77
C ASP A 788 8.20 -4.21 24.84
N TRP A 789 7.07 -3.53 24.67
CA TRP A 789 6.89 -2.35 23.82
C TRP A 789 7.55 -1.13 24.45
N SER A 790 8.88 -1.19 24.52
CA SER A 790 9.76 -0.23 25.17
C SER A 790 10.02 0.99 24.30
N TYR A 791 10.37 2.12 24.92
CA TYR A 791 10.66 3.36 24.23
C TYR A 791 11.77 4.18 24.92
N TRP A 792 12.37 5.09 24.14
CA TRP A 792 13.22 6.18 24.62
C TRP A 792 12.63 7.53 24.22
N SER A 793 12.65 8.55 25.09
CA SER A 793 12.15 9.90 24.78
C SER A 793 12.98 10.99 25.47
N ASN A 794 12.71 12.25 25.11
CA ASN A 794 13.33 13.43 25.71
C ASN A 794 14.85 13.32 25.87
N ILE A 795 15.51 12.76 24.85
CA ILE A 795 16.96 12.62 24.82
C ILE A 795 17.53 14.01 24.52
N THR A 796 18.24 14.59 25.47
CA THR A 796 18.84 15.92 25.37
C THR A 796 20.25 15.89 25.96
N ALA A 797 21.19 16.62 25.35
CA ALA A 797 22.52 16.77 25.92
C ALA A 797 22.81 18.25 26.20
N GLY A 798 23.36 18.50 27.38
CA GLY A 798 23.65 19.84 27.87
C GLY A 798 25.03 19.96 28.51
N ARG A 799 25.34 21.21 28.89
CA ARG A 799 26.36 21.50 29.89
C ARG A 799 25.67 21.54 31.25
N TRP A 800 26.42 21.24 32.31
CA TRP A 800 25.91 21.41 33.66
C TRP A 800 25.58 22.86 33.96
#